data_AF-A0A652KC60-F1
#
_entry.id   AF-A0A652KC60-F1
#
_cell.length_a   1.000
_cell.length_b   1.000
_cell.length_c   1.000
_cell.angle_alpha   90.00
_cell.angle_beta   90.00
_cell.angle_gamma   90.00
#
_symmetry.space_group_name_H-M   'P 1'
#
loop_
_entity.id
_entity.type
_entity.pdbx_description
1 polymer ?
#
loop_
_entity_poly.entity_id
_entity_poly.type
_entity_poly.pdbx_seq_one_letter_code
_entity_poly.pdbx_strand_id
1 'polypeptide(L)'
;MTSPCGLTRTHGRPPLRPFAALAVAAGLLGLLAAPSGGSSPGAGPRTVPVAATAENTATVFYWTKTRNWAQYKLHWAPDGGSWTTVPGAAMEAACTDWVKKTVTLGTATGLQATFTNGTGTWDNNGGRNYALGTGSLTVKDGVIAHSDPCAGTGSEPTPTPGAKATVYYSTEALGWSTANIHYQPAGGTWTTPPGVGMQAACTGWWKREVDLGTAASLKAAFNNGNGTWDNNGGADYTIGPGVSTVRNNAVKANAADPCAAEVPDTRAPTAPTKVTAVADGVSVLLTWDPATDDEGVTKYQVTRVGGSGGSVVTDVGSTVFSDTGLAARTAYTYTVRAADAAGNVSASSAPATATTGDAPATPATGRPLGTDPRKDPIYFVLTARFNDGDPSNNRGGSQHVKSGNAANDDPMFRGDFKGLIQKLDYVKGLGFSAIWVTPVVLNRSDYDYHGYHGYDFYRVDPRLESAGASYQDLIDAAHAKGMKIYQDVVYNHSSRWGAKGLFTPTVYGVRDSQWSWYYDEKQPGFEYDGLTIDAKTGKSYYNGDLWSTAEPAGNTCLDWGRPTGGKSAEGYTVYNCQWPSPTSGMFPTALYHQCWIGNWEGEDSRSCWLHEDLADFDTENPTVQNYLIGAYDKYIDMGVDGFRVDTAVHIPRTTWNRRFLPAIQERVTRSHGAEAAKNFFVFGEVAAFVNDKWNRGSVNHSAQFFTWKERKEYDADDTKAALEMYAYEQQQGTGAQPSSTNALLNGNSYHTPDHSRFSGMNVIDMRMHMNFGDASNAFSNGKDSDDSHHDATYNVVYVDSHDYGPDKSSERYAGGTDAWAENMSLMWTFRGIPTLYYGSEIEFRKGRKIDCGPSCPLATTGRAYFGDHVAGSVTASDFSQVSAASGAVATTLQQPLVKHVQRLNQIRRAIPALQTGQYSTEGISGGMAFKRRYTSGTTDSFALVTISGGATYTGIPNGTYTDAVTGDVKTVSNGTLSVGAPGKGNLRVYVLNGPGRIGTAGPYLK
;
A
#
# COMPACT_ATOMS: atom_id res chain seq x y z
N MET A 1 -9.18 -5.38 9.76
CA MET A 1 -8.64 -6.41 10.70
C MET A 1 -9.77 -6.90 11.60
N THR A 2 -10.31 -8.11 11.40
CA THR A 2 -11.47 -8.58 12.18
C THR A 2 -11.13 -9.72 13.14
N SER A 3 -10.92 -9.39 14.43
CA SER A 3 -11.06 -10.34 15.56
C SER A 3 -11.22 -9.55 16.88
N PRO A 4 -12.32 -9.70 17.64
CA PRO A 4 -12.53 -8.99 18.89
C PRO A 4 -11.74 -9.62 20.05
N CYS A 5 -11.03 -8.79 20.82
CA CYS A 5 -10.28 -9.25 21.99
C CYS A 5 -11.19 -9.33 23.22
N GLY A 6 -11.47 -10.55 23.69
CA GLY A 6 -12.37 -10.80 24.82
C GLY A 6 -11.79 -10.40 26.18
N LEU A 7 -12.51 -9.56 26.93
CA LEU A 7 -12.21 -9.20 28.32
C LEU A 7 -12.87 -10.19 29.31
N THR A 8 -12.10 -11.11 29.88
CA THR A 8 -12.51 -11.93 31.02
C THR A 8 -11.90 -11.42 32.33
N ARG A 9 -12.75 -10.94 33.25
CA ARG A 9 -12.36 -10.65 34.64
C ARG A 9 -12.40 -11.93 35.48
N THR A 10 -11.36 -12.19 36.28
CA THR A 10 -11.45 -13.11 37.42
C THR A 10 -10.76 -12.51 38.65
N HIS A 11 -11.41 -12.64 39.81
CA HIS A 11 -10.89 -12.16 41.10
C HIS A 11 -10.00 -13.23 41.78
N GLY A 12 -8.95 -12.80 42.49
CA GLY A 12 -8.15 -13.68 43.36
C GLY A 12 -7.03 -12.95 44.13
N ARG A 13 -7.09 -12.97 45.47
CA ARG A 13 -6.09 -12.46 46.44
C ARG A 13 -6.41 -13.06 47.82
N PRO A 14 -5.50 -13.04 48.81
CA PRO A 14 -4.03 -13.14 48.79
C PRO A 14 -3.56 -14.33 49.68
N PRO A 15 -2.24 -14.52 49.97
CA PRO A 15 -1.52 -13.85 51.09
C PRO A 15 -0.07 -13.40 50.70
N LEU A 16 0.82 -12.79 51.52
CA LEU A 16 0.70 -12.10 52.83
C LEU A 16 1.60 -10.81 52.91
N ARG A 17 2.66 -10.78 53.75
CA ARG A 17 3.54 -9.67 54.21
C ARG A 17 4.81 -10.28 54.92
N PRO A 18 5.88 -9.56 55.39
CA PRO A 18 5.92 -8.16 55.89
C PRO A 18 7.19 -7.26 55.69
N PHE A 19 7.03 -5.96 56.07
CA PHE A 19 7.94 -4.94 56.71
C PHE A 19 9.47 -4.86 56.42
N ALA A 20 10.23 -3.76 56.69
CA ALA A 20 10.12 -2.28 56.66
C ALA A 20 11.35 -1.64 57.40
N ALA A 21 11.94 -0.50 56.97
CA ALA A 21 12.71 0.49 57.81
C ALA A 21 13.38 1.65 57.00
N LEU A 22 13.79 2.75 57.70
CA LEU A 22 14.44 3.99 57.23
C LEU A 22 15.86 4.21 57.87
N ALA A 23 16.64 5.23 57.40
CA ALA A 23 17.65 6.12 58.10
C ALA A 23 19.09 6.19 57.46
N VAL A 24 20.00 7.19 57.63
CA VAL A 24 20.05 8.68 57.89
C VAL A 24 21.50 9.24 57.73
N ALA A 25 21.70 10.53 57.38
CA ALA A 25 22.96 11.37 57.48
C ALA A 25 24.19 10.97 56.58
N ALA A 26 25.18 11.79 56.14
CA ALA A 26 25.84 13.09 56.50
C ALA A 26 27.05 13.00 57.48
N GLY A 27 28.19 13.73 57.36
CA GLY A 27 28.56 14.89 56.51
C GLY A 27 30.11 15.13 56.27
N LEU A 28 30.62 16.37 56.40
CA LEU A 28 31.97 16.87 55.99
C LEU A 28 33.13 16.73 57.02
N LEU A 29 34.39 16.93 56.55
CA LEU A 29 35.51 17.58 57.30
C LEU A 29 36.62 18.14 56.35
N GLY A 30 37.41 19.14 56.79
CA GLY A 30 38.52 19.79 56.05
C GLY A 30 39.50 20.52 57.00
N LEU A 31 40.55 21.22 56.51
CA LEU A 31 41.52 22.02 57.34
C LEU A 31 42.40 23.03 56.54
N LEU A 32 43.03 24.00 57.26
CA LEU A 32 43.74 25.23 56.78
C LEU A 32 44.95 25.59 57.70
N ALA A 33 46.02 26.28 57.21
CA ALA A 33 46.96 27.16 57.98
C ALA A 33 48.08 27.88 57.13
N ALA A 34 48.70 28.97 57.65
CA ALA A 34 49.80 29.83 57.10
C ALA A 34 50.50 30.65 58.26
N PRO A 35 51.40 31.68 58.13
CA PRO A 35 52.03 32.42 56.98
C PRO A 35 53.56 32.82 57.18
N SER A 36 54.02 34.00 56.66
CA SER A 36 55.35 34.71 56.83
C SER A 36 56.56 34.25 55.95
N GLY A 37 57.67 34.98 55.69
CA GLY A 37 58.13 36.38 55.94
C GLY A 37 59.60 36.49 56.48
N GLY A 38 60.55 37.38 56.11
CA GLY A 38 60.68 38.50 55.13
C GLY A 38 62.06 39.26 55.22
N SER A 39 62.24 40.41 54.53
CA SER A 39 63.42 41.37 54.50
C SER A 39 64.66 41.11 53.57
N SER A 40 65.47 42.16 53.32
CA SER A 40 66.53 42.34 52.27
C SER A 40 67.69 43.24 52.84
N PRO A 41 68.79 43.71 52.15
CA PRO A 41 69.26 43.58 50.74
C PRO A 41 70.79 43.35 50.54
N GLY A 42 71.32 43.36 49.29
CA GLY A 42 72.77 43.64 49.04
C GLY A 42 73.43 43.25 47.69
N ALA A 43 73.65 44.24 46.81
CA ALA A 43 74.69 44.35 45.74
C ALA A 43 74.85 43.30 44.60
N GLY A 44 74.86 43.78 43.34
CA GLY A 44 75.34 43.05 42.14
C GLY A 44 76.83 43.33 41.82
N PRO A 45 77.33 43.28 40.56
CA PRO A 45 76.60 43.20 39.28
C PRO A 45 77.15 42.20 38.23
N ARG A 46 76.36 41.90 37.19
CA ARG A 46 76.74 41.88 35.75
C ARG A 46 75.52 41.54 34.88
N THR A 47 75.38 42.21 33.73
CA THR A 47 74.21 42.14 32.85
C THR A 47 74.41 41.21 31.66
N VAL A 48 73.52 40.22 31.53
CA VAL A 48 73.22 39.43 30.33
C VAL A 48 71.68 39.24 30.31
N PRO A 49 70.98 39.21 29.15
CA PRO A 49 69.53 39.45 29.13
C PRO A 49 68.68 38.38 29.83
N VAL A 50 67.62 38.83 30.51
CA VAL A 50 66.58 37.98 31.08
C VAL A 50 65.64 37.50 29.97
N ALA A 51 65.36 36.19 29.91
CA ALA A 51 64.30 35.66 29.06
C ALA A 51 62.92 36.11 29.60
N ALA A 52 62.12 36.75 28.76
CA ALA A 52 60.80 37.23 29.17
C ALA A 52 59.85 36.06 29.50
N THR A 53 59.17 36.14 30.64
CA THR A 53 58.05 35.27 30.97
C THR A 53 56.89 35.51 30.01
N ALA A 54 56.40 34.47 29.34
CA ALA A 54 55.29 34.59 28.39
C ALA A 54 54.02 35.13 29.06
N GLU A 55 53.37 36.10 28.43
CA GLU A 55 52.12 36.70 28.90
C GLU A 55 50.95 35.71 28.75
N ASN A 56 50.21 35.49 29.84
CA ASN A 56 48.99 34.68 29.82
C ASN A 56 47.87 35.45 29.08
N THR A 57 47.35 34.82 28.03
CA THR A 57 46.44 35.44 27.05
C THR A 57 45.32 34.47 26.64
N ALA A 58 44.24 35.03 26.12
CA ALA A 58 43.23 34.31 25.35
C ALA A 58 43.14 34.92 23.95
N THR A 59 43.07 34.09 22.92
CA THR A 59 42.76 34.51 21.54
C THR A 59 41.37 34.01 21.19
N VAL A 60 40.40 34.93 21.23
CA VAL A 60 38.99 34.64 21.03
C VAL A 60 38.63 34.85 19.56
N PHE A 61 38.22 33.78 18.88
CA PHE A 61 37.69 33.76 17.52
C PHE A 61 36.15 33.76 17.58
N TYR A 62 35.49 34.58 16.75
CA TYR A 62 34.03 34.67 16.67
C TYR A 62 33.55 34.45 15.23
N TRP A 63 32.54 33.60 15.08
CA TRP A 63 31.96 33.23 13.78
C TRP A 63 31.04 34.32 13.25
N THR A 64 31.31 34.81 12.04
CA THR A 64 30.62 35.97 11.48
C THR A 64 29.38 35.60 10.67
N LYS A 65 29.40 34.47 9.96
CA LYS A 65 28.44 34.14 8.89
C LYS A 65 26.97 34.20 9.33
N THR A 66 26.66 33.70 10.52
CA THR A 66 25.28 33.62 11.06
C THR A 66 24.73 34.97 11.53
N ARG A 67 25.61 35.93 11.84
CA ARG A 67 25.22 37.27 12.34
C ARG A 67 25.32 38.36 11.28
N ASN A 68 26.27 38.22 10.34
CA ASN A 68 26.51 39.10 9.20
C ASN A 68 26.52 40.60 9.54
N TRP A 69 27.24 40.97 10.62
CA TRP A 69 27.44 42.35 11.03
C TRP A 69 28.56 43.04 10.23
N ALA A 70 28.42 44.36 10.01
CA ALA A 70 29.42 45.18 9.33
C ALA A 70 30.72 45.39 10.15
N GLN A 71 30.65 45.24 11.47
CA GLN A 71 31.80 45.24 12.38
C GLN A 71 31.55 44.24 13.51
N TYR A 72 32.62 43.76 14.14
CA TYR A 72 32.56 42.89 15.31
C TYR A 72 33.45 43.45 16.40
N LYS A 73 32.91 43.56 17.61
CA LYS A 73 33.64 43.99 18.80
C LYS A 73 33.49 42.97 19.91
N LEU A 74 34.61 42.70 20.58
CA LEU A 74 34.65 41.92 21.82
C LEU A 74 34.56 42.89 23.00
N HIS A 75 33.57 42.70 23.86
CA HIS A 75 33.46 43.36 25.15
C HIS A 75 33.65 42.30 26.22
N TRP A 76 34.66 42.46 27.06
CA TRP A 76 35.06 41.45 28.05
C TRP A 76 35.48 42.04 29.39
N ALA A 77 35.53 41.17 30.39
CA ALA A 77 36.24 41.32 31.66
C ALA A 77 37.03 40.04 31.94
N PRO A 78 38.36 40.08 32.22
CA PRO A 78 39.08 38.94 32.80
C PRO A 78 38.41 38.50 34.11
N ASP A 79 38.55 37.23 34.49
CA ASP A 79 37.94 36.72 35.73
C ASP A 79 38.43 37.51 36.96
N GLY A 80 37.48 38.09 37.72
CA GLY A 80 37.77 39.00 38.84
C GLY A 80 38.19 40.42 38.46
N GLY A 81 38.30 40.73 37.17
CA GLY A 81 38.64 42.05 36.62
C GLY A 81 37.43 42.93 36.31
N SER A 82 37.71 44.14 35.81
CA SER A 82 36.69 45.09 35.32
C SER A 82 36.37 44.89 33.85
N TRP A 83 35.13 45.21 33.46
CA TRP A 83 34.73 45.24 32.06
C TRP A 83 35.41 46.38 31.28
N THR A 84 35.76 46.07 30.04
CA THR A 84 36.14 47.06 29.01
C THR A 84 35.04 48.09 28.78
N THR A 85 35.36 49.26 28.24
CA THR A 85 34.33 50.27 27.92
C THR A 85 33.44 49.81 26.77
N VAL A 86 32.11 50.03 26.89
CA VAL A 86 31.13 49.78 25.82
C VAL A 86 31.45 50.67 24.61
N PRO A 87 31.39 50.17 23.36
CA PRO A 87 30.93 48.85 22.91
C PRO A 87 32.05 47.81 22.70
N GLY A 88 33.08 47.80 23.54
CA GLY A 88 34.21 46.87 23.45
C GLY A 88 35.25 47.25 22.40
N ALA A 89 36.28 46.40 22.27
CA ALA A 89 37.36 46.60 21.30
C ALA A 89 37.06 45.89 19.98
N ALA A 90 37.46 46.49 18.87
CA ALA A 90 37.34 45.87 17.54
C ALA A 90 38.10 44.55 17.46
N MET A 91 37.42 43.53 16.93
CA MET A 91 38.02 42.27 16.49
C MET A 91 38.54 42.45 15.06
N GLU A 92 39.68 41.82 14.77
CA GLU A 92 40.31 41.85 13.43
C GLU A 92 39.87 40.63 12.61
N ALA A 93 39.90 40.72 11.28
CA ALA A 93 39.68 39.56 10.43
C ALA A 93 40.76 38.49 10.69
N ALA A 94 40.34 37.23 10.84
CA ALA A 94 41.24 36.14 11.19
C ALA A 94 41.45 35.17 10.01
N CYS A 95 40.36 34.61 9.51
CA CYS A 95 40.28 33.81 8.29
C CYS A 95 38.82 33.83 7.79
N THR A 96 38.50 33.12 6.70
CA THR A 96 37.15 33.09 6.12
C THR A 96 36.08 32.80 7.19
N ASP A 97 35.05 33.65 7.23
CA ASP A 97 33.94 33.61 8.20
C ASP A 97 34.32 33.76 9.70
N TRP A 98 35.56 34.13 10.04
CA TRP A 98 36.04 34.34 11.41
C TRP A 98 36.74 35.70 11.64
N VAL A 99 36.42 36.35 12.75
CA VAL A 99 37.19 37.46 13.34
C VAL A 99 37.86 37.01 14.64
N LYS A 100 38.95 37.65 15.08
CA LYS A 100 39.64 37.33 16.33
C LYS A 100 39.97 38.54 17.20
N LYS A 101 40.24 38.30 18.47
CA LYS A 101 40.92 39.24 19.36
C LYS A 101 41.78 38.50 20.38
N THR A 102 43.07 38.84 20.44
CA THR A 102 43.93 38.44 21.56
C THR A 102 43.78 39.44 22.71
N VAL A 103 43.60 38.92 23.93
CA VAL A 103 43.45 39.69 25.16
C VAL A 103 44.43 39.19 26.21
N THR A 104 45.09 40.11 26.91
CA THR A 104 45.95 39.80 28.05
C THR A 104 45.11 39.56 29.30
N LEU A 105 45.35 38.45 29.99
CA LEU A 105 44.59 38.02 31.17
C LEU A 105 45.38 38.21 32.48
N GLY A 106 46.70 38.44 32.41
CA GLY A 106 47.53 38.53 33.60
C GLY A 106 47.48 37.22 34.38
N THR A 107 47.08 37.25 35.65
CA THR A 107 46.91 36.03 36.47
C THR A 107 45.52 35.39 36.36
N ALA A 108 44.59 35.93 35.56
CA ALA A 108 43.24 35.37 35.42
C ALA A 108 43.23 34.08 34.59
N THR A 109 42.39 33.13 35.00
CA THR A 109 42.23 31.80 34.36
C THR A 109 41.23 31.79 33.20
N GLY A 110 40.64 32.95 32.88
CA GLY A 110 39.58 33.09 31.90
C GLY A 110 39.04 34.52 31.85
N LEU A 111 37.94 34.69 31.12
CA LEU A 111 37.22 35.93 30.94
C LEU A 111 35.71 35.71 30.75
N GLN A 112 34.93 36.69 31.19
CA GLN A 112 33.55 36.87 30.74
C GLN A 112 33.54 37.73 29.47
N ALA A 113 32.75 37.36 28.47
CA ALA A 113 32.72 38.00 27.16
C ALA A 113 31.31 38.15 26.58
N THR A 114 31.14 39.17 25.74
CA THR A 114 29.98 39.39 24.86
C THR A 114 30.46 40.00 23.54
N PHE A 115 29.67 39.85 22.49
CA PHE A 115 30.00 40.36 21.16
C PHE A 115 28.98 41.40 20.72
N THR A 116 29.38 42.41 19.94
CA THR A 116 28.46 43.43 19.42
C THR A 116 28.87 43.92 18.04
N ASN A 117 27.88 44.37 17.26
CA ASN A 117 28.10 45.09 16.01
C ASN A 117 28.66 46.51 16.19
N GLY A 118 28.76 46.99 17.44
CA GLY A 118 29.25 48.33 17.76
C GLY A 118 28.18 49.43 17.68
N THR A 119 26.96 49.13 17.23
CA THR A 119 25.84 50.07 17.10
C THR A 119 24.60 49.68 17.92
N GLY A 120 24.75 48.77 18.88
CA GLY A 120 23.73 48.45 19.88
C GLY A 120 23.10 47.06 19.76
N THR A 121 23.44 46.26 18.74
CA THR A 121 23.07 44.84 18.69
C THR A 121 24.13 44.00 19.40
N TRP A 122 23.70 43.08 20.25
CA TRP A 122 24.58 42.25 21.09
C TRP A 122 24.31 40.77 20.87
N ASP A 123 25.37 39.96 20.90
CA ASP A 123 25.30 38.54 21.18
C ASP A 123 25.81 38.31 22.61
N ASN A 124 24.85 38.07 23.48
CA ASN A 124 25.03 37.76 24.89
C ASN A 124 24.43 36.39 25.21
N ASN A 125 24.61 35.39 24.33
CA ASN A 125 24.27 33.98 24.58
C ASN A 125 22.87 33.75 25.19
N GLY A 126 21.85 34.47 24.71
CA GLY A 126 20.49 34.41 25.25
C GLY A 126 20.30 35.06 26.64
N GLY A 127 21.02 36.15 26.92
CA GLY A 127 20.95 36.89 28.19
C GLY A 127 22.00 36.48 29.24
N ARG A 128 23.06 35.76 28.84
CA ARG A 128 24.18 35.33 29.70
C ARG A 128 25.52 35.65 29.05
N ASN A 129 26.50 36.09 29.81
CA ASN A 129 27.84 36.30 29.25
C ASN A 129 28.49 34.95 28.87
N TYR A 130 29.33 34.94 27.86
CA TYR A 130 30.18 33.80 27.54
C TYR A 130 31.30 33.69 28.58
N ALA A 131 31.46 32.52 29.21
CA ALA A 131 32.61 32.21 30.04
C ALA A 131 33.68 31.52 29.20
N LEU A 132 34.81 32.18 28.98
CA LEU A 132 35.89 31.73 28.10
C LEU A 132 37.16 31.47 28.93
N GLY A 133 37.95 30.45 28.57
CA GLY A 133 39.19 30.10 29.28
C GLY A 133 40.42 30.89 28.81
N THR A 134 41.60 30.26 28.87
CA THR A 134 42.85 30.75 28.27
C THR A 134 43.14 30.07 26.92
N GLY A 135 44.12 30.60 26.16
CA GLY A 135 44.53 30.03 24.87
C GLY A 135 43.60 30.38 23.70
N SER A 136 43.65 29.59 22.62
CA SER A 136 42.80 29.79 21.42
C SER A 136 41.40 29.22 21.63
N LEU A 137 40.39 30.06 21.46
CA LEU A 137 39.00 29.79 21.81
C LEU A 137 38.08 30.25 20.68
N THR A 138 37.22 29.36 20.18
CA THR A 138 36.17 29.72 19.22
C THR A 138 34.83 29.94 19.92
N VAL A 139 34.05 30.90 19.42
CA VAL A 139 32.62 31.05 19.70
C VAL A 139 31.85 31.03 18.38
N LYS A 140 31.01 30.01 18.19
CA LYS A 140 30.19 29.81 17.00
C LYS A 140 28.77 29.43 17.38
N ASP A 141 27.82 30.28 17.00
CA ASP A 141 26.37 30.03 17.16
C ASP A 141 25.95 29.67 18.62
N GLY A 142 26.67 30.22 19.61
CA GLY A 142 26.46 29.95 21.04
C GLY A 142 27.41 28.89 21.64
N VAL A 143 28.09 28.09 20.82
CA VAL A 143 29.01 27.04 21.26
C VAL A 143 30.43 27.58 21.41
N ILE A 144 31.07 27.28 22.54
CA ILE A 144 32.49 27.58 22.83
C ILE A 144 33.33 26.32 22.56
N ALA A 145 34.55 26.43 22.03
CA ALA A 145 35.51 25.31 21.98
C ALA A 145 36.97 25.78 22.02
N HIS A 146 37.88 24.96 22.58
CA HIS A 146 39.33 25.23 22.51
C HIS A 146 39.89 24.77 21.16
N SER A 147 39.98 25.70 20.21
CA SER A 147 40.54 25.48 18.88
C SER A 147 41.02 26.79 18.26
N ASP A 148 41.94 26.71 17.31
CA ASP A 148 42.29 27.81 16.40
C ASP A 148 41.79 27.44 14.99
N PRO A 149 40.69 28.04 14.50
CA PRO A 149 40.10 27.70 13.22
C PRO A 149 40.88 28.25 12.03
N CYS A 150 41.88 29.10 12.28
CA CYS A 150 42.70 29.77 11.27
C CYS A 150 44.16 29.29 11.28
N ALA A 151 44.54 28.35 12.15
CA ALA A 151 45.91 27.89 12.25
C ALA A 151 46.35 27.17 10.96
N GLY A 152 47.33 27.76 10.26
CA GLY A 152 47.79 27.33 8.94
C GLY A 152 47.64 28.37 7.82
N THR A 153 46.99 29.51 8.07
CA THR A 153 46.81 30.58 7.06
C THR A 153 47.93 31.63 7.01
N GLY A 154 48.97 31.48 7.84
CA GLY A 154 50.16 32.34 7.78
C GLY A 154 51.15 31.85 6.72
N SER A 155 51.87 32.77 6.08
CA SER A 155 53.01 32.43 5.22
C SER A 155 54.11 31.75 6.05
N GLU A 156 54.26 30.44 5.91
CA GLU A 156 55.36 29.71 6.56
C GLU A 156 56.72 30.24 6.11
N PRO A 157 57.73 30.30 7.01
CA PRO A 157 59.11 30.49 6.58
C PRO A 157 59.57 29.33 5.69
N THR A 158 60.49 29.63 4.79
CA THR A 158 61.06 28.77 3.73
C THR A 158 61.12 27.28 4.08
N PRO A 159 60.59 26.37 3.23
CA PRO A 159 60.48 24.96 3.57
C PRO A 159 61.84 24.31 3.80
N THR A 160 61.98 23.64 4.94
CA THR A 160 63.00 22.61 5.11
C THR A 160 62.57 21.38 4.28
N PRO A 161 63.47 20.65 3.61
CA PRO A 161 63.10 19.43 2.87
C PRO A 161 62.67 18.30 3.83
N GLY A 162 61.39 18.31 4.20
CA GLY A 162 60.74 17.33 5.05
C GLY A 162 59.44 16.82 4.42
N ALA A 163 59.02 15.63 4.83
CA ALA A 163 57.76 15.05 4.38
C ALA A 163 56.57 15.76 5.07
N LYS A 164 55.54 16.14 4.33
CA LYS A 164 54.31 16.73 4.88
C LYS A 164 53.11 15.79 4.69
N ALA A 165 52.18 15.82 5.64
CA ALA A 165 50.89 15.14 5.57
C ALA A 165 49.75 16.17 5.54
N THR A 166 48.86 16.08 4.54
CA THR A 166 47.66 16.90 4.45
C THR A 166 46.46 16.04 4.86
N VAL A 167 45.93 16.29 6.05
CA VAL A 167 44.91 15.47 6.70
C VAL A 167 43.55 16.13 6.58
N TYR A 168 42.60 15.42 5.96
CA TYR A 168 41.19 15.76 5.95
C TYR A 168 40.44 14.86 6.92
N TYR A 169 39.64 15.42 7.82
CA TYR A 169 38.84 14.71 8.81
C TYR A 169 37.35 15.05 8.65
N SER A 170 36.50 14.03 8.52
CA SER A 170 35.06 14.19 8.34
C SER A 170 34.32 14.20 9.67
N THR A 171 33.66 15.32 10.00
CA THR A 171 32.81 15.46 11.20
C THR A 171 31.32 15.28 10.94
N GLU A 172 30.91 15.01 9.70
CA GLU A 172 29.50 14.94 9.28
C GLU A 172 28.65 13.99 10.14
N ALA A 173 29.10 12.74 10.31
CA ALA A 173 28.43 11.74 11.15
C ALA A 173 28.56 11.99 12.67
N LEU A 174 29.39 12.96 13.08
CA LEU A 174 29.73 13.25 14.48
C LEU A 174 29.10 14.57 14.99
N GLY A 175 28.62 15.43 14.08
CA GLY A 175 28.01 16.72 14.42
C GLY A 175 28.97 17.75 15.03
N TRP A 176 30.29 17.57 14.93
CA TRP A 176 31.25 18.50 15.56
C TRP A 176 31.34 19.83 14.81
N SER A 177 31.26 20.93 15.57
CA SER A 177 31.37 22.31 15.08
C SER A 177 32.81 22.85 14.99
N THR A 178 33.77 22.11 15.55
CA THR A 178 35.23 22.34 15.50
C THR A 178 35.96 20.99 15.52
N ALA A 179 37.19 20.95 15.01
CA ALA A 179 38.06 19.78 15.07
C ALA A 179 39.51 20.20 15.38
N ASN A 180 40.17 19.47 16.26
CA ASN A 180 41.61 19.52 16.49
C ASN A 180 42.23 18.18 16.09
N ILE A 181 43.47 18.20 15.61
CA ILE A 181 44.34 17.03 15.48
C ILE A 181 45.42 17.08 16.57
N HIS A 182 45.41 16.08 17.44
CA HIS A 182 46.46 15.78 18.40
C HIS A 182 47.34 14.69 17.78
N TYR A 183 48.65 14.90 17.66
CA TYR A 183 49.50 13.99 16.89
C TYR A 183 50.92 13.84 17.44
N GLN A 184 51.57 12.76 17.02
CA GLN A 184 52.98 12.42 17.26
C GLN A 184 53.60 11.91 15.94
N PRO A 185 54.55 12.63 15.30
CA PRO A 185 55.35 12.07 14.22
C PRO A 185 56.13 10.84 14.71
N ALA A 186 56.35 9.84 13.86
CA ALA A 186 57.00 8.59 14.27
C ALA A 186 58.40 8.84 14.87
N GLY A 187 58.59 8.50 16.16
CA GLY A 187 59.81 8.76 16.92
C GLY A 187 59.90 10.13 17.60
N GLY A 188 58.92 11.02 17.38
CA GLY A 188 58.79 12.31 18.07
C GLY A 188 57.96 12.24 19.36
N THR A 189 57.53 13.40 19.85
CA THR A 189 56.63 13.55 21.01
C THR A 189 55.21 13.95 20.57
N TRP A 190 54.20 13.61 21.37
CA TRP A 190 52.84 14.11 21.17
C TRP A 190 52.76 15.63 21.35
N THR A 191 51.94 16.30 20.54
CA THR A 191 51.45 17.66 20.80
C THR A 191 50.77 17.76 22.16
N THR A 192 50.77 18.91 22.84
CA THR A 192 50.01 19.08 24.09
C THR A 192 48.50 19.01 23.82
N PRO A 193 47.68 18.28 24.62
CA PRO A 193 46.21 18.30 24.49
C PRO A 193 45.64 19.73 24.61
N PRO A 194 44.59 20.09 23.85
CA PRO A 194 43.79 19.25 22.93
C PRO A 194 44.43 19.05 21.53
N GLY A 195 45.72 19.32 21.35
CA GLY A 195 46.36 19.27 20.03
C GLY A 195 46.21 20.60 19.28
N VAL A 196 46.20 20.53 17.96
CA VAL A 196 46.26 21.71 17.09
C VAL A 196 44.98 21.84 16.25
N GLY A 197 44.41 23.04 16.15
CA GLY A 197 43.20 23.31 15.39
C GLY A 197 43.29 22.93 13.91
N MET A 198 42.21 22.34 13.39
CA MET A 198 42.01 22.09 11.97
C MET A 198 41.14 23.21 11.39
N GLN A 199 41.37 23.55 10.13
CA GLN A 199 40.58 24.53 9.39
C GLN A 199 39.34 23.86 8.77
N ALA A 200 38.19 24.51 8.75
CA ALA A 200 37.05 24.03 7.94
C ALA A 200 37.41 24.11 6.45
N ALA A 201 37.33 23.00 5.73
CA ALA A 201 37.75 22.89 4.34
C ALA A 201 36.57 23.00 3.36
N CYS A 202 35.51 22.24 3.63
CA CYS A 202 34.21 22.31 2.96
C CYS A 202 33.16 21.68 3.88
N THR A 203 31.90 21.58 3.44
CA THR A 203 30.80 21.01 4.24
C THR A 203 31.17 19.62 4.76
N GLY A 204 31.16 19.46 6.09
CA GLY A 204 31.49 18.19 6.77
C GLY A 204 32.98 17.87 6.92
N TRP A 205 33.89 18.61 6.28
CA TRP A 205 35.34 18.29 6.23
C TRP A 205 36.23 19.36 6.85
N TRP A 206 37.23 18.90 7.61
CA TRP A 206 38.25 19.73 8.26
C TRP A 206 39.64 19.35 7.75
N LYS A 207 40.49 20.33 7.43
CA LYS A 207 41.84 20.14 6.88
C LYS A 207 42.91 20.60 7.86
N ARG A 208 44.02 19.86 7.91
CA ARG A 208 45.27 20.31 8.52
C ARG A 208 46.47 19.83 7.72
N GLU A 209 47.44 20.71 7.50
CA GLU A 209 48.78 20.30 7.08
C GLU A 209 49.66 20.09 8.32
N VAL A 210 50.41 18.99 8.32
CA VAL A 210 51.32 18.58 9.39
C VAL A 210 52.69 18.29 8.79
N ASP A 211 53.73 18.91 9.34
CA ASP A 211 55.12 18.59 9.04
C ASP A 211 55.55 17.32 9.79
N LEU A 212 56.09 16.34 9.08
CA LEU A 212 56.66 15.10 9.63
C LEU A 212 58.19 15.18 9.77
N GLY A 213 58.84 16.19 9.21
CA GLY A 213 60.29 16.26 9.09
C GLY A 213 60.84 15.06 8.30
N THR A 214 61.61 14.21 8.97
CA THR A 214 62.14 12.95 8.40
C THR A 214 61.29 11.71 8.72
N ALA A 215 60.19 11.85 9.47
CA ALA A 215 59.33 10.72 9.82
C ALA A 215 58.46 10.26 8.62
N ALA A 216 58.33 8.95 8.45
CA ALA A 216 57.53 8.36 7.38
C ALA A 216 56.01 8.32 7.66
N SER A 217 55.59 8.66 8.88
CA SER A 217 54.18 8.73 9.31
C SER A 217 54.03 9.48 10.63
N LEU A 218 52.78 9.75 11.02
CA LEU A 218 52.38 10.17 12.36
C LEU A 218 51.32 9.23 12.95
N LYS A 219 51.21 9.25 14.28
CA LYS A 219 50.02 8.83 15.02
C LYS A 219 49.16 10.06 15.32
N ALA A 220 47.83 9.92 15.24
CA ALA A 220 46.88 11.00 15.51
C ALA A 220 45.61 10.52 16.23
N ALA A 221 45.05 11.42 17.04
CA ALA A 221 43.69 11.37 17.54
C ALA A 221 43.03 12.74 17.27
N PHE A 222 41.71 12.74 17.04
CA PHE A 222 40.94 13.94 16.77
C PHE A 222 40.04 14.28 17.98
N ASN A 223 39.68 15.54 18.15
CA ASN A 223 38.72 15.95 19.18
C ASN A 223 38.01 17.25 18.80
N ASN A 224 36.88 17.51 19.48
CA ASN A 224 36.07 18.71 19.29
C ASN A 224 36.53 19.94 20.09
N GLY A 225 37.73 19.93 20.70
CA GLY A 225 38.21 21.00 21.59
C GLY A 225 37.50 21.12 22.94
N ASN A 226 36.55 20.22 23.25
CA ASN A 226 35.74 20.22 24.48
C ASN A 226 35.78 18.86 25.21
N GLY A 227 36.85 18.09 25.01
CA GLY A 227 37.07 16.82 25.71
C GLY A 227 36.35 15.60 25.12
N THR A 228 35.66 15.73 23.98
CA THR A 228 35.20 14.55 23.21
C THR A 228 36.27 14.15 22.21
N TRP A 229 36.74 12.90 22.29
CA TRP A 229 37.85 12.39 21.49
C TRP A 229 37.42 11.27 20.55
N ASP A 230 38.01 11.26 19.37
CA ASP A 230 38.08 10.12 18.46
C ASP A 230 39.55 9.68 18.34
N ASN A 231 39.87 8.59 19.02
CA ASN A 231 41.17 7.92 19.03
C ASN A 231 41.11 6.55 18.33
N ASN A 232 40.20 6.37 17.35
CA ASN A 232 39.99 5.11 16.64
C ASN A 232 39.75 3.91 17.59
N GLY A 233 38.86 4.08 18.57
CA GLY A 233 38.58 3.04 19.58
C GLY A 233 39.76 2.72 20.52
N GLY A 234 40.71 3.64 20.68
CA GLY A 234 41.91 3.49 21.50
C GLY A 234 43.17 3.02 20.77
N ALA A 235 43.15 2.96 19.43
CA ALA A 235 44.27 2.46 18.61
C ALA A 235 45.13 3.55 17.95
N ASP A 236 44.65 4.80 17.94
CA ASP A 236 45.16 5.96 17.20
C ASP A 236 45.26 5.77 15.67
N TYR A 237 44.95 6.81 14.92
CA TYR A 237 45.10 6.82 13.47
C TYR A 237 46.57 6.86 13.07
N THR A 238 46.98 6.02 12.11
CA THR A 238 48.31 6.11 11.47
C THR A 238 48.16 6.82 10.13
N ILE A 239 48.88 7.93 9.93
CA ILE A 239 48.75 8.77 8.71
C ILE A 239 50.13 8.97 8.09
N GLY A 240 50.25 8.73 6.78
CA GLY A 240 51.48 8.91 6.00
C GLY A 240 51.60 10.29 5.34
N PRO A 241 52.70 10.56 4.62
CA PRO A 241 52.86 11.77 3.84
C PRO A 241 51.88 11.86 2.66
N GLY A 242 51.67 13.06 2.14
CA GLY A 242 50.68 13.35 1.10
C GLY A 242 49.27 13.57 1.65
N VAL A 243 48.27 13.55 0.77
CA VAL A 243 46.88 13.80 1.13
C VAL A 243 46.22 12.53 1.68
N SER A 244 45.59 12.62 2.85
CA SER A 244 44.85 11.53 3.48
C SER A 244 43.48 12.02 3.97
N THR A 245 42.43 11.23 3.73
CA THR A 245 41.09 11.47 4.30
C THR A 245 40.79 10.47 5.42
N VAL A 246 40.21 10.95 6.52
CA VAL A 246 39.78 10.16 7.67
C VAL A 246 38.27 10.34 7.84
N ARG A 247 37.50 9.24 7.75
CA ARG A 247 36.04 9.22 7.86
C ARG A 247 35.59 7.85 8.37
N ASN A 248 34.60 7.81 9.27
CA ASN A 248 34.02 6.58 9.81
C ASN A 248 35.08 5.58 10.30
N ASN A 249 36.03 6.06 11.11
CA ASN A 249 37.16 5.31 11.67
C ASN A 249 38.15 4.70 10.65
N ALA A 250 38.08 5.08 9.36
CA ALA A 250 38.98 4.62 8.31
C ALA A 250 39.88 5.75 7.79
N VAL A 251 41.17 5.43 7.59
CA VAL A 251 42.14 6.30 6.89
C VAL A 251 42.28 5.84 5.44
N LYS A 252 42.08 6.75 4.49
CA LYS A 252 42.42 6.54 3.07
C LYS A 252 43.62 7.43 2.73
N ALA A 253 44.78 6.80 2.53
CA ALA A 253 45.99 7.47 2.07
C ALA A 253 45.94 7.76 0.55
N ASN A 254 46.72 8.74 0.10
CA ASN A 254 46.76 9.23 -1.29
C ASN A 254 45.37 9.58 -1.84
N ALA A 255 44.53 10.22 -1.00
CA ALA A 255 43.21 10.66 -1.40
C ALA A 255 43.27 11.91 -2.29
N ALA A 256 42.27 12.10 -3.15
CA ALA A 256 42.01 13.40 -3.76
C ALA A 256 41.54 14.39 -2.68
N ASP A 257 41.65 15.70 -2.96
CA ASP A 257 41.09 16.74 -2.09
C ASP A 257 39.55 16.63 -2.09
N PRO A 258 38.90 16.27 -0.96
CA PRO A 258 37.44 16.14 -0.89
C PRO A 258 36.70 17.48 -0.96
N CYS A 259 37.45 18.59 -1.02
CA CYS A 259 36.96 19.96 -1.10
C CYS A 259 37.47 20.70 -2.34
N ALA A 260 37.99 19.97 -3.35
CA ALA A 260 38.23 20.56 -4.66
C ALA A 260 36.91 21.10 -5.22
N ALA A 261 36.96 22.30 -5.80
CA ALA A 261 35.86 22.77 -6.63
C ALA A 261 35.89 21.95 -7.93
N GLU A 262 34.85 21.16 -8.18
CA GLU A 262 34.67 20.49 -9.47
C GLU A 262 34.70 21.55 -10.59
N VAL A 263 35.39 21.23 -11.68
CA VAL A 263 35.37 22.08 -12.87
C VAL A 263 33.94 22.05 -13.41
N PRO A 264 33.30 23.19 -13.74
CA PRO A 264 31.95 23.18 -14.26
C PRO A 264 31.86 22.25 -15.47
N ASP A 265 31.03 21.22 -15.38
CA ASP A 265 30.82 20.32 -16.49
C ASP A 265 30.21 21.10 -17.66
N THR A 266 30.93 21.04 -18.76
CA THR A 266 30.63 21.71 -20.04
C THR A 266 30.64 20.70 -21.18
N ARG A 267 30.80 19.40 -20.90
CA ARG A 267 30.64 18.36 -21.90
C ARG A 267 29.19 17.96 -21.93
N ALA A 268 28.59 17.97 -23.11
CA ALA A 268 27.27 17.40 -23.29
C ALA A 268 27.37 15.87 -23.37
N PRO A 269 26.35 15.15 -22.84
CA PRO A 269 26.25 13.71 -23.02
C PRO A 269 26.35 13.30 -24.48
N THR A 270 26.75 12.05 -24.69
CA THR A 270 26.66 11.43 -26.02
C THR A 270 25.21 11.40 -26.52
N ALA A 271 25.02 11.49 -27.84
CA ALA A 271 23.69 11.35 -28.43
C ALA A 271 23.14 9.93 -28.19
N PRO A 272 21.88 9.77 -27.72
CA PRO A 272 21.26 8.45 -27.60
C PRO A 272 21.32 7.66 -28.90
N THR A 273 21.73 6.39 -28.82
CA THR A 273 21.89 5.51 -30.00
C THR A 273 20.89 4.36 -29.97
N LYS A 274 20.77 3.63 -31.09
CA LYS A 274 19.79 2.55 -31.29
C LYS A 274 18.35 2.93 -30.92
N VAL A 275 17.96 4.18 -31.15
CA VAL A 275 16.57 4.60 -30.95
C VAL A 275 15.68 3.80 -31.91
N THR A 276 14.77 3.02 -31.36
CA THR A 276 13.81 2.21 -32.10
C THR A 276 12.40 2.57 -31.63
N ALA A 277 11.53 2.81 -32.61
CA ALA A 277 10.12 3.08 -32.40
C ALA A 277 9.33 1.90 -32.98
N VAL A 278 8.54 1.22 -32.15
CA VAL A 278 7.70 0.09 -32.54
C VAL A 278 6.26 0.45 -32.23
N ALA A 279 5.40 0.43 -33.25
CA ALA A 279 3.97 0.64 -33.06
C ALA A 279 3.32 -0.61 -32.43
N ASP A 280 2.45 -0.38 -31.46
CA ASP A 280 1.52 -1.37 -30.90
C ASP A 280 0.12 -0.74 -30.90
N GLY A 281 -0.69 -1.12 -31.89
CA GLY A 281 -1.98 -0.47 -32.18
C GLY A 281 -1.84 1.06 -32.36
N VAL A 282 -2.49 1.81 -31.48
CA VAL A 282 -2.48 3.30 -31.40
C VAL A 282 -1.48 3.85 -30.37
N SER A 283 -0.47 3.06 -30.03
CA SER A 283 0.65 3.45 -29.19
C SER A 283 1.97 3.21 -29.92
N VAL A 284 3.04 3.89 -29.49
CA VAL A 284 4.41 3.63 -29.93
C VAL A 284 5.29 3.42 -28.71
N LEU A 285 5.92 2.25 -28.65
CA LEU A 285 7.00 1.96 -27.71
C LEU A 285 8.32 2.46 -28.31
N LEU A 286 8.96 3.39 -27.62
CA LEU A 286 10.27 3.94 -27.96
C LEU A 286 11.31 3.37 -26.99
N THR A 287 12.40 2.81 -27.51
CA THR A 287 13.54 2.32 -26.70
C THR A 287 14.86 2.79 -27.30
N TRP A 288 15.88 3.00 -26.46
CA TRP A 288 17.22 3.39 -26.90
C TRP A 288 18.31 2.86 -25.97
N ASP A 289 19.55 2.82 -26.47
CA ASP A 289 20.72 2.54 -25.61
C ASP A 289 20.99 3.77 -24.73
N PRO A 290 21.37 3.59 -23.44
CA PRO A 290 21.78 4.68 -22.57
C PRO A 290 22.89 5.54 -23.20
N ALA A 291 22.74 6.86 -23.10
CA ALA A 291 23.83 7.78 -23.39
C ALA A 291 24.86 7.72 -22.25
N THR A 292 26.14 7.81 -22.60
CA THR A 292 27.25 8.01 -21.67
C THR A 292 27.62 9.49 -21.59
N ASP A 293 28.10 9.88 -20.42
CA ASP A 293 28.60 11.20 -20.07
C ASP A 293 29.69 11.05 -19.00
N ASP A 294 30.57 12.04 -18.76
CA ASP A 294 31.61 11.94 -17.73
C ASP A 294 31.14 12.26 -16.30
N GLU A 295 30.06 13.02 -16.10
CA GLU A 295 29.42 13.19 -14.79
C GLU A 295 28.09 12.43 -14.67
N GLY A 296 27.41 12.20 -15.80
CA GLY A 296 26.32 11.23 -15.92
C GLY A 296 24.99 11.82 -16.36
N VAL A 297 24.23 11.02 -17.11
CA VAL A 297 22.93 11.43 -17.67
C VAL A 297 21.84 11.36 -16.61
N THR A 298 21.15 12.49 -16.38
CA THR A 298 20.05 12.60 -15.40
C THR A 298 18.68 12.39 -16.02
N LYS A 299 18.50 12.74 -17.30
CA LYS A 299 17.24 12.60 -18.03
C LYS A 299 17.43 12.51 -19.53
N TYR A 300 16.37 12.12 -20.22
CA TYR A 300 16.24 12.16 -21.67
C TYR A 300 15.08 13.06 -22.08
N GLN A 301 15.22 13.76 -23.21
CA GLN A 301 14.17 14.58 -23.81
C GLN A 301 13.70 13.90 -25.09
N VAL A 302 12.49 13.33 -25.07
CA VAL A 302 11.86 12.71 -26.24
C VAL A 302 11.07 13.77 -27.00
N THR A 303 11.49 14.09 -28.21
CA THR A 303 10.74 14.95 -29.14
C THR A 303 9.97 14.08 -30.13
N ARG A 304 8.64 14.22 -30.14
CA ARG A 304 7.73 13.60 -31.11
C ARG A 304 7.28 14.62 -32.15
N VAL A 305 7.28 14.22 -33.41
CA VAL A 305 6.69 14.96 -34.54
C VAL A 305 5.74 14.03 -35.30
N GLY A 306 4.49 14.44 -35.49
CA GLY A 306 3.46 13.67 -36.19
C GLY A 306 2.06 13.86 -35.59
N GLY A 307 1.03 13.43 -36.32
CA GLY A 307 -0.38 13.59 -35.93
C GLY A 307 -0.87 15.04 -35.90
N SER A 308 -2.05 15.25 -35.31
CA SER A 308 -2.74 16.56 -35.25
C SER A 308 -2.21 17.51 -34.17
N GLY A 309 -1.40 17.02 -33.22
CA GLY A 309 -0.94 17.78 -32.05
C GLY A 309 0.37 18.57 -32.24
N GLY A 310 0.99 18.52 -33.43
CA GLY A 310 2.27 19.18 -33.68
C GLY A 310 3.47 18.51 -32.99
N SER A 311 4.53 19.29 -32.75
CA SER A 311 5.75 18.81 -32.08
C SER A 311 5.57 18.84 -30.56
N VAL A 312 5.82 17.72 -29.89
CA VAL A 312 5.74 17.60 -28.42
C VAL A 312 7.10 17.16 -27.88
N VAL A 313 7.53 17.75 -26.76
CA VAL A 313 8.77 17.38 -26.05
C VAL A 313 8.40 16.88 -24.65
N THR A 314 8.87 15.70 -24.29
CA THR A 314 8.62 15.04 -23.00
C THR A 314 9.95 14.68 -22.35
N ASP A 315 10.19 15.15 -21.13
CA ASP A 315 11.34 14.74 -20.31
C ASP A 315 11.03 13.41 -19.60
N VAL A 316 11.96 12.46 -19.65
CA VAL A 316 11.81 11.11 -19.06
C VAL A 316 13.11 10.64 -18.37
N GLY A 317 12.98 9.88 -17.28
CA GLY A 317 14.13 9.35 -16.52
C GLY A 317 14.61 7.95 -16.98
N SER A 318 13.96 7.35 -17.96
CA SER A 318 14.19 5.97 -18.43
C SER A 318 14.63 5.94 -19.90
N THR A 319 15.33 4.88 -20.31
CA THR A 319 15.67 4.63 -21.74
C THR A 319 14.56 3.92 -22.54
N VAL A 320 13.35 3.96 -21.99
CA VAL A 320 12.12 3.41 -22.54
C VAL A 320 11.02 4.44 -22.31
N PHE A 321 10.23 4.73 -23.35
CA PHE A 321 9.09 5.63 -23.29
C PHE A 321 7.92 5.03 -24.10
N SER A 322 6.73 5.02 -23.50
CA SER A 322 5.51 4.55 -24.16
C SER A 322 4.63 5.75 -24.47
N ASP A 323 4.40 5.99 -25.75
CA ASP A 323 3.58 7.11 -26.23
C ASP A 323 2.22 6.59 -26.70
N THR A 324 1.15 6.96 -26.01
CA THR A 324 -0.17 6.31 -26.13
C THR A 324 -1.26 7.28 -26.59
N GLY A 325 -2.39 6.75 -27.07
CA GLY A 325 -3.54 7.59 -27.49
C GLY A 325 -3.29 8.34 -28.80
N LEU A 326 -2.45 7.78 -29.66
CA LEU A 326 -2.07 8.36 -30.94
C LEU A 326 -3.15 8.14 -32.00
N ALA A 327 -3.15 8.95 -33.05
CA ALA A 327 -4.04 8.73 -34.18
C ALA A 327 -3.67 7.41 -34.89
N ALA A 328 -4.67 6.63 -35.30
CA ALA A 328 -4.47 5.40 -36.06
C ALA A 328 -3.87 5.68 -37.45
N ARG A 329 -3.19 4.68 -38.04
CA ARG A 329 -2.58 4.72 -39.38
C ARG A 329 -1.70 5.97 -39.62
N THR A 330 -1.11 6.51 -38.57
CA THR A 330 -0.41 7.80 -38.58
C THR A 330 1.06 7.58 -38.29
N ALA A 331 1.92 8.18 -39.10
CA ALA A 331 3.36 8.15 -38.90
C ALA A 331 3.76 9.15 -37.80
N TYR A 332 4.54 8.67 -36.84
CA TYR A 332 5.17 9.46 -35.79
C TYR A 332 6.68 9.26 -35.83
N THR A 333 7.41 10.37 -35.84
CA THR A 333 8.87 10.41 -35.80
C THR A 333 9.32 10.91 -34.43
N TYR A 334 10.21 10.15 -33.80
CA TYR A 334 10.77 10.41 -32.48
C TYR A 334 12.26 10.68 -32.58
N THR A 335 12.74 11.65 -31.82
CA THR A 335 14.17 11.88 -31.57
C THR A 335 14.40 12.05 -30.07
N VAL A 336 15.54 11.56 -29.57
CA VAL A 336 15.87 11.61 -28.15
C VAL A 336 17.16 12.40 -27.96
N ARG A 337 17.20 13.24 -26.93
CA ARG A 337 18.44 13.86 -26.40
C ARG A 337 18.66 13.38 -24.98
N ALA A 338 19.90 13.33 -24.54
CA ALA A 338 20.28 13.13 -23.14
C ALA A 338 20.63 14.48 -22.52
N ALA A 339 20.42 14.63 -21.21
CA ALA A 339 20.89 15.77 -20.43
C ALA A 339 21.49 15.31 -19.09
N ASP A 340 22.55 15.98 -18.66
CA ASP A 340 23.28 15.73 -17.41
C ASP A 340 22.71 16.54 -16.22
N ALA A 341 23.47 16.67 -15.13
CA ALA A 341 23.11 17.47 -13.96
C ALA A 341 23.47 18.97 -14.09
N ALA A 342 24.47 19.31 -14.92
CA ALA A 342 24.89 20.68 -15.22
C ALA A 342 23.94 21.39 -16.20
N GLY A 343 23.11 20.63 -16.91
CA GLY A 343 22.16 21.10 -17.91
C GLY A 343 22.70 21.09 -19.34
N ASN A 344 23.85 20.46 -19.62
CA ASN A 344 24.27 20.28 -21.00
C ASN A 344 23.36 19.25 -21.68
N VAL A 345 23.06 19.46 -22.95
CA VAL A 345 22.11 18.62 -23.71
C VAL A 345 22.81 18.06 -24.94
N SER A 346 22.71 16.74 -25.12
CA SER A 346 23.34 16.03 -26.22
C SER A 346 22.83 16.49 -27.59
N ALA A 347 23.61 16.18 -28.63
CA ALA A 347 23.06 16.17 -29.98
C ALA A 347 21.85 15.22 -30.06
N SER A 348 20.92 15.52 -30.97
CA SER A 348 19.74 14.70 -31.22
C SER A 348 20.13 13.32 -31.75
N SER A 349 19.45 12.28 -31.27
CA SER A 349 19.53 10.96 -31.88
C SER A 349 19.16 10.98 -33.36
N ALA A 350 19.52 9.90 -34.07
CA ALA A 350 18.86 9.58 -35.33
C ALA A 350 17.33 9.44 -35.09
N PRO A 351 16.48 9.87 -36.04
CA PRO A 351 15.04 9.78 -35.90
C PRO A 351 14.56 8.33 -36.05
N ALA A 352 13.76 7.86 -35.09
CA ALA A 352 13.04 6.61 -35.17
C ALA A 352 11.59 6.90 -35.61
N THR A 353 11.09 6.20 -36.64
CA THR A 353 9.72 6.42 -37.13
C THR A 353 8.91 5.13 -37.01
N ALA A 354 7.73 5.23 -36.41
CA ALA A 354 6.73 4.18 -36.38
C ALA A 354 5.44 4.71 -37.03
N THR A 355 4.73 3.85 -37.75
CA THR A 355 3.35 4.13 -38.18
C THR A 355 2.43 3.31 -37.29
N THR A 356 1.52 3.98 -36.59
CA THR A 356 0.51 3.28 -35.77
C THR A 356 -0.30 2.34 -36.66
N GLY A 357 -0.75 1.23 -36.07
CA GLY A 357 -1.58 0.26 -36.76
C GLY A 357 -2.97 0.82 -37.07
N ASP A 358 -3.88 -0.09 -37.41
CA ASP A 358 -5.29 0.22 -37.24
C ASP A 358 -5.56 0.66 -35.79
N ALA A 359 -6.50 1.58 -35.59
CA ALA A 359 -7.21 1.60 -34.32
C ALA A 359 -7.71 0.18 -34.10
N PRO A 360 -7.55 -0.41 -32.89
CA PRO A 360 -8.32 -1.59 -32.53
C PRO A 360 -9.75 -1.33 -32.97
N ALA A 361 -10.32 -2.22 -33.80
CA ALA A 361 -11.67 -2.03 -34.31
C ALA A 361 -12.55 -1.80 -33.08
N THR A 362 -13.04 -0.57 -32.94
CA THR A 362 -13.72 -0.12 -31.73
C THR A 362 -14.77 -1.19 -31.43
N PRO A 363 -14.68 -1.90 -30.28
CA PRO A 363 -15.80 -2.71 -29.84
C PRO A 363 -17.05 -1.83 -29.85
N ALA A 364 -18.25 -2.39 -29.76
CA ALA A 364 -19.37 -1.55 -29.32
C ALA A 364 -19.05 -1.12 -27.88
N THR A 365 -18.34 0.00 -27.72
CA THR A 365 -17.54 0.33 -26.53
C THR A 365 -18.43 0.37 -25.31
N GLY A 366 -18.02 -0.34 -24.27
CA GLY A 366 -18.78 -0.41 -23.04
C GLY A 366 -20.20 -0.96 -23.18
N ARG A 367 -20.51 -1.82 -24.17
CA ARG A 367 -21.78 -2.56 -24.14
C ARG A 367 -21.58 -3.92 -23.43
N PRO A 368 -22.27 -4.19 -22.31
CA PRO A 368 -22.25 -5.51 -21.66
C PRO A 368 -22.58 -6.66 -22.61
N LEU A 369 -21.92 -7.81 -22.42
CA LEU A 369 -22.06 -8.98 -23.30
C LEU A 369 -23.48 -9.57 -23.30
N GLY A 370 -24.29 -9.28 -22.28
CA GLY A 370 -25.74 -9.53 -22.30
C GLY A 370 -26.17 -11.00 -22.35
N THR A 371 -25.30 -11.94 -21.97
CA THR A 371 -25.60 -13.37 -21.86
C THR A 371 -26.08 -13.75 -20.44
N ASP A 372 -26.82 -14.84 -20.30
CA ASP A 372 -27.24 -15.35 -18.98
C ASP A 372 -26.02 -15.66 -18.08
N PRO A 373 -25.87 -15.01 -16.90
CA PRO A 373 -24.68 -15.13 -16.05
C PRO A 373 -24.43 -16.54 -15.53
N ARG A 374 -25.45 -17.42 -15.47
CA ARG A 374 -25.26 -18.82 -15.00
C ARG A 374 -24.42 -19.67 -15.94
N LYS A 375 -24.24 -19.21 -17.19
CA LYS A 375 -23.35 -19.82 -18.17
C LYS A 375 -21.88 -19.51 -17.91
N ASP A 376 -21.59 -18.48 -17.12
CA ASP A 376 -20.28 -17.85 -17.01
C ASP A 376 -19.61 -18.15 -15.66
N PRO A 377 -18.76 -19.20 -15.58
CA PRO A 377 -17.88 -19.41 -14.43
C PRO A 377 -17.00 -18.18 -14.19
N ILE A 378 -16.89 -17.77 -12.92
CA ILE A 378 -16.24 -16.52 -12.49
C ILE A 378 -14.84 -16.79 -11.94
N TYR A 379 -13.85 -16.03 -12.39
CA TYR A 379 -12.52 -15.95 -11.78
C TYR A 379 -12.42 -14.68 -10.92
N PHE A 380 -12.20 -14.82 -9.61
CA PHE A 380 -12.19 -13.71 -8.67
C PHE A 380 -10.74 -13.28 -8.35
N VAL A 381 -10.42 -12.01 -8.62
CA VAL A 381 -9.07 -11.44 -8.47
C VAL A 381 -9.06 -10.23 -7.54
N LEU A 382 -8.03 -10.13 -6.69
CA LEU A 382 -7.58 -8.85 -6.14
C LEU A 382 -6.65 -8.22 -7.16
N THR A 383 -7.11 -7.19 -7.86
CA THR A 383 -6.35 -6.54 -8.95
C THR A 383 -4.95 -6.14 -8.50
N ALA A 384 -4.85 -5.47 -7.35
CA ALA A 384 -3.60 -5.02 -6.71
C ALA A 384 -2.61 -6.13 -6.32
N ARG A 385 -3.00 -7.41 -6.41
CA ARG A 385 -2.21 -8.59 -6.00
C ARG A 385 -2.06 -9.64 -7.12
N PHE A 386 -2.71 -9.49 -8.27
CA PHE A 386 -2.79 -10.55 -9.27
C PHE A 386 -1.57 -10.59 -10.20
N ASN A 387 -1.30 -9.51 -10.93
CA ASN A 387 -0.13 -9.39 -11.81
C ASN A 387 0.22 -7.91 -12.00
N ASP A 388 1.49 -7.56 -11.78
CA ASP A 388 2.09 -6.25 -12.06
C ASP A 388 2.37 -6.11 -13.57
N GLY A 389 1.75 -5.11 -14.21
CA GLY A 389 1.93 -4.75 -15.61
C GLY A 389 2.62 -3.40 -15.80
N ASP A 390 2.67 -2.55 -14.77
CA ASP A 390 3.37 -1.27 -14.75
C ASP A 390 3.95 -0.93 -13.36
N PRO A 391 5.20 -1.34 -13.07
CA PRO A 391 5.82 -1.08 -11.77
C PRO A 391 5.93 0.41 -11.39
N SER A 392 5.70 1.36 -12.31
CA SER A 392 5.70 2.79 -12.00
C SER A 392 4.51 3.24 -11.16
N ASN A 393 3.40 2.48 -11.17
CA ASN A 393 2.21 2.74 -10.34
C ASN A 393 2.22 1.98 -9.00
N ASN A 394 3.22 1.11 -8.75
CA ASN A 394 3.35 0.37 -7.49
C ASN A 394 3.48 1.32 -6.30
N ARG A 395 2.67 1.11 -5.25
CA ARG A 395 2.65 1.99 -4.06
C ARG A 395 2.50 1.20 -2.76
N GLY A 396 3.27 1.62 -1.76
CA GLY A 396 3.03 1.30 -0.35
C GLY A 396 2.11 2.34 0.29
N GLY A 397 1.27 1.91 1.23
CA GLY A 397 0.52 2.79 2.14
C GLY A 397 1.29 3.12 3.42
N SER A 398 0.65 3.80 4.38
CA SER A 398 1.30 4.22 5.64
C SER A 398 1.85 3.04 6.46
N GLN A 399 1.23 1.86 6.32
CA GLN A 399 1.63 0.65 7.03
C GLN A 399 2.67 -0.21 6.26
N HIS A 400 3.20 0.26 5.13
CA HIS A 400 4.13 -0.53 4.30
C HIS A 400 5.40 -0.98 5.07
N VAL A 401 5.90 -0.18 6.01
CA VAL A 401 6.99 -0.59 6.91
C VAL A 401 6.49 -1.44 8.08
N LYS A 402 5.41 -1.05 8.77
CA LYS A 402 4.87 -1.75 9.96
C LYS A 402 4.44 -3.19 9.68
N SER A 403 3.82 -3.41 8.51
CA SER A 403 3.47 -4.75 8.00
C SER A 403 4.68 -5.61 7.66
N GLY A 404 5.87 -5.02 7.46
CA GLY A 404 7.04 -5.71 6.92
C GLY A 404 7.01 -5.90 5.40
N ASN A 405 6.03 -5.33 4.70
CA ASN A 405 5.97 -5.33 3.22
C ASN A 405 7.23 -4.71 2.60
N ALA A 406 7.74 -3.61 3.16
CA ALA A 406 8.98 -2.95 2.74
C ALA A 406 10.21 -3.88 2.82
N ALA A 407 10.28 -4.73 3.85
CA ALA A 407 11.38 -5.69 4.02
C ALA A 407 11.30 -6.91 3.09
N ASN A 408 10.19 -7.05 2.34
CA ASN A 408 9.94 -8.14 1.39
C ASN A 408 9.89 -7.66 -0.07
N ASP A 409 10.12 -6.37 -0.33
CA ASP A 409 9.93 -5.73 -1.65
C ASP A 409 8.54 -6.06 -2.26
N ASP A 410 7.51 -6.01 -1.41
CA ASP A 410 6.14 -6.37 -1.77
C ASP A 410 5.19 -5.20 -1.48
N PRO A 411 5.15 -4.15 -2.33
CA PRO A 411 4.22 -3.06 -2.17
C PRO A 411 2.77 -3.54 -2.16
N MET A 412 1.91 -2.75 -1.51
CA MET A 412 0.51 -3.11 -1.28
C MET A 412 -0.26 -3.13 -2.60
N PHE A 413 -0.06 -2.08 -3.41
CA PHE A 413 -0.37 -2.07 -4.84
C PHE A 413 0.84 -2.63 -5.58
N ARG A 414 0.68 -3.83 -6.13
CA ARG A 414 1.63 -4.57 -6.96
C ARG A 414 0.84 -5.37 -8.00
N GLY A 415 0.08 -4.66 -8.81
CA GLY A 415 -0.90 -5.24 -9.70
C GLY A 415 -1.93 -4.22 -10.16
N ASP A 416 -2.29 -4.30 -11.44
CA ASP A 416 -2.96 -3.23 -12.16
C ASP A 416 -3.79 -3.81 -13.32
N PHE A 417 -4.54 -2.95 -14.01
CA PHE A 417 -5.36 -3.38 -15.15
C PHE A 417 -4.53 -3.84 -16.35
N LYS A 418 -3.33 -3.27 -16.58
CA LYS A 418 -2.43 -3.70 -17.66
C LYS A 418 -1.97 -5.13 -17.46
N GLY A 419 -1.61 -5.49 -16.23
CA GLY A 419 -1.25 -6.83 -15.82
C GLY A 419 -2.43 -7.80 -15.92
N LEU A 420 -3.64 -7.39 -15.55
CA LEU A 420 -4.84 -8.21 -15.76
C LEU A 420 -5.14 -8.42 -17.25
N ILE A 421 -5.05 -7.38 -18.09
CA ILE A 421 -5.19 -7.44 -19.55
C ILE A 421 -4.19 -8.43 -20.15
N GLN A 422 -2.92 -8.37 -19.75
CA GLN A 422 -1.87 -9.30 -20.19
C GLN A 422 -2.14 -10.77 -19.82
N LYS A 423 -3.00 -11.04 -18.83
CA LYS A 423 -3.33 -12.40 -18.34
C LYS A 423 -4.75 -12.84 -18.65
N LEU A 424 -5.52 -12.11 -19.46
CA LEU A 424 -6.86 -12.54 -19.88
C LEU A 424 -6.85 -13.90 -20.62
N ASP A 425 -5.79 -14.20 -21.38
CA ASP A 425 -5.64 -15.52 -22.03
C ASP A 425 -5.25 -16.64 -21.07
N TYR A 426 -4.69 -16.33 -19.90
CA TYR A 426 -4.56 -17.32 -18.82
C TYR A 426 -5.94 -17.65 -18.22
N VAL A 427 -6.75 -16.63 -17.89
CA VAL A 427 -8.11 -16.80 -17.36
C VAL A 427 -9.03 -17.55 -18.34
N LYS A 428 -9.01 -17.14 -19.62
CA LYS A 428 -9.69 -17.83 -20.71
C LYS A 428 -9.13 -19.26 -20.90
N GLY A 429 -7.82 -19.43 -20.79
CA GLY A 429 -7.14 -20.71 -20.84
C GLY A 429 -7.53 -21.68 -19.72
N LEU A 430 -7.87 -21.19 -18.52
CA LEU A 430 -8.49 -21.99 -17.45
C LEU A 430 -9.96 -22.32 -17.74
N GLY A 431 -10.63 -21.51 -18.57
CA GLY A 431 -11.99 -21.72 -19.06
C GLY A 431 -13.06 -20.84 -18.43
N PHE A 432 -12.66 -19.83 -17.65
CA PHE A 432 -13.58 -18.83 -17.08
C PHE A 432 -14.04 -17.83 -18.15
N SER A 433 -15.31 -17.41 -18.10
CA SER A 433 -15.89 -16.40 -19.01
C SER A 433 -16.48 -15.19 -18.27
N ALA A 434 -16.17 -15.04 -16.99
CA ALA A 434 -16.36 -13.82 -16.22
C ALA A 434 -15.18 -13.60 -15.26
N ILE A 435 -14.88 -12.33 -14.98
CA ILE A 435 -13.92 -11.91 -13.96
C ILE A 435 -14.63 -11.03 -12.95
N TRP A 436 -14.52 -11.34 -11.67
CA TRP A 436 -14.87 -10.42 -10.58
C TRP A 436 -13.58 -9.73 -10.13
N VAL A 437 -13.57 -8.40 -10.18
CA VAL A 437 -12.49 -7.54 -9.68
C VAL A 437 -12.92 -6.82 -8.41
N THR A 438 -12.06 -6.75 -7.40
CA THR A 438 -12.24 -5.90 -6.19
C THR A 438 -12.42 -4.42 -6.55
N PRO A 439 -12.94 -3.57 -5.63
CA PRO A 439 -13.45 -2.26 -6.03
C PRO A 439 -12.41 -1.36 -6.67
N VAL A 440 -12.82 -0.65 -7.72
CA VAL A 440 -11.93 0.14 -8.60
C VAL A 440 -11.92 1.64 -8.28
N VAL A 441 -12.76 2.10 -7.34
CA VAL A 441 -12.84 3.52 -6.94
C VAL A 441 -11.56 3.96 -6.23
N LEU A 442 -11.19 5.24 -6.34
CA LEU A 442 -10.03 5.78 -5.62
C LEU A 442 -10.21 5.60 -4.11
N ASN A 443 -9.34 4.80 -3.54
CA ASN A 443 -9.31 4.41 -2.13
C ASN A 443 -8.45 5.35 -1.30
N ARG A 444 -8.71 5.47 0.00
CA ARG A 444 -7.85 6.23 0.91
C ARG A 444 -7.88 5.68 2.33
N SER A 445 -6.86 4.94 2.73
CA SER A 445 -6.63 4.59 4.14
C SER A 445 -5.18 4.17 4.38
N ASP A 446 -4.88 3.80 5.63
CA ASP A 446 -3.58 3.32 6.07
C ASP A 446 -3.16 2.00 5.39
N TYR A 447 -4.15 1.16 5.03
CA TYR A 447 -3.96 -0.15 4.41
C TYR A 447 -5.10 -0.46 3.42
N ASP A 448 -5.06 0.13 2.22
CA ASP A 448 -6.24 0.33 1.35
C ASP A 448 -6.23 -0.41 0.00
N TYR A 449 -5.24 -1.26 -0.27
CA TYR A 449 -5.09 -2.03 -1.52
C TYR A 449 -6.24 -2.99 -1.85
N HIS A 450 -7.13 -3.25 -0.89
CA HIS A 450 -8.29 -4.13 -1.05
C HIS A 450 -9.50 -3.45 -1.72
N GLY A 451 -9.54 -2.11 -1.84
CA GLY A 451 -10.57 -1.39 -2.59
C GLY A 451 -11.82 -0.95 -1.80
N TYR A 452 -12.07 -1.52 -0.62
CA TYR A 452 -13.26 -1.22 0.20
C TYR A 452 -13.24 0.11 0.96
N HIS A 453 -12.16 0.88 0.97
CA HIS A 453 -12.05 2.18 1.67
C HIS A 453 -12.20 3.34 0.68
N GLY A 454 -13.33 3.37 -0.04
CA GLY A 454 -13.60 4.35 -1.09
C GLY A 454 -13.57 5.80 -0.60
N TYR A 455 -12.92 6.67 -1.37
CA TYR A 455 -12.78 8.10 -1.08
C TYR A 455 -13.32 8.98 -2.22
N ASP A 456 -12.96 8.71 -3.48
CA ASP A 456 -13.56 9.39 -4.64
C ASP A 456 -14.25 8.34 -5.52
N PHE A 457 -15.54 8.17 -5.29
CA PHE A 457 -16.35 7.15 -5.96
C PHE A 457 -16.54 7.42 -7.47
N TYR A 458 -16.31 8.66 -7.91
CA TYR A 458 -16.39 9.04 -9.32
C TYR A 458 -15.06 8.89 -10.07
N ARG A 459 -13.98 8.51 -9.38
CA ARG A 459 -12.64 8.33 -9.94
C ARG A 459 -12.18 6.89 -9.79
N VAL A 460 -11.64 6.32 -10.87
CA VAL A 460 -10.91 5.03 -10.82
C VAL A 460 -9.60 5.27 -10.08
N ASP A 461 -9.17 4.34 -9.22
CA ASP A 461 -7.91 4.46 -8.48
C ASP A 461 -6.72 4.48 -9.44
N PRO A 462 -5.96 5.60 -9.54
CA PRO A 462 -4.85 5.71 -10.47
C PRO A 462 -3.74 4.68 -10.22
N ARG A 463 -3.65 4.11 -9.00
CA ARG A 463 -2.71 3.02 -8.67
C ARG A 463 -3.03 1.71 -9.40
N LEU A 464 -4.21 1.58 -10.00
CA LEU A 464 -4.63 0.44 -10.82
C LEU A 464 -4.55 0.70 -12.32
N GLU A 465 -4.42 1.96 -12.75
CA GLU A 465 -4.34 2.34 -14.17
C GLU A 465 -2.89 2.47 -14.64
N SER A 466 -2.69 2.31 -15.95
CA SER A 466 -1.38 2.50 -16.61
C SER A 466 -1.58 3.20 -17.95
N ALA A 467 -0.49 3.71 -18.53
CA ALA A 467 -0.54 4.26 -19.89
C ALA A 467 -1.02 3.20 -20.90
N GLY A 468 -2.17 3.43 -21.54
CA GLY A 468 -2.82 2.48 -22.45
C GLY A 468 -3.53 1.31 -21.77
N ALA A 469 -3.81 1.40 -20.46
CA ALA A 469 -4.58 0.40 -19.72
C ALA A 469 -5.38 1.08 -18.58
N SER A 470 -6.42 1.80 -18.98
CA SER A 470 -7.48 2.30 -18.11
C SER A 470 -8.45 1.18 -17.71
N TYR A 471 -9.39 1.48 -16.81
CA TYR A 471 -10.48 0.53 -16.53
C TYR A 471 -11.37 0.23 -17.75
N GLN A 472 -11.53 1.19 -18.68
CA GLN A 472 -12.27 0.95 -19.94
C GLN A 472 -11.53 -0.06 -20.83
N ASP A 473 -10.20 0.08 -20.94
CA ASP A 473 -9.38 -0.83 -21.75
C ASP A 473 -9.45 -2.28 -21.22
N LEU A 474 -9.59 -2.46 -19.91
CA LEU A 474 -9.83 -3.79 -19.31
C LEU A 474 -11.18 -4.36 -19.70
N ILE A 475 -12.27 -3.58 -19.61
CA ILE A 475 -13.61 -4.01 -19.99
C ILE A 475 -13.62 -4.41 -21.47
N ASP A 476 -13.13 -3.53 -22.34
CA ASP A 476 -13.09 -3.73 -23.78
C ASP A 476 -12.21 -4.95 -24.16
N ALA A 477 -11.06 -5.15 -23.51
CA ALA A 477 -10.18 -6.30 -23.74
C ALA A 477 -10.78 -7.64 -23.25
N ALA A 478 -11.51 -7.62 -22.13
CA ALA A 478 -12.24 -8.78 -21.63
C ALA A 478 -13.41 -9.13 -22.56
N HIS A 479 -14.21 -8.14 -22.95
CA HIS A 479 -15.33 -8.27 -23.89
C HIS A 479 -14.87 -8.80 -25.26
N ALA A 480 -13.76 -8.29 -25.79
CA ALA A 480 -13.14 -8.78 -27.03
C ALA A 480 -12.72 -10.27 -26.97
N LYS A 481 -12.49 -10.80 -25.76
CA LYS A 481 -12.22 -12.23 -25.51
C LYS A 481 -13.48 -13.02 -25.14
N GLY A 482 -14.65 -12.39 -25.09
CA GLY A 482 -15.94 -12.98 -24.72
C GLY A 482 -16.09 -13.18 -23.20
N MET A 483 -15.39 -12.39 -22.39
CA MET A 483 -15.39 -12.48 -20.93
C MET A 483 -16.05 -11.26 -20.31
N LYS A 484 -16.90 -11.50 -19.30
CA LYS A 484 -17.57 -10.45 -18.54
C LYS A 484 -16.67 -9.81 -17.47
N ILE A 485 -16.96 -8.57 -17.11
CA ILE A 485 -16.42 -7.91 -15.91
C ILE A 485 -17.56 -7.68 -14.91
N TYR A 486 -17.43 -8.27 -13.72
CA TYR A 486 -18.25 -7.94 -12.56
C TYR A 486 -17.42 -7.04 -11.62
N GLN A 487 -17.88 -5.81 -11.42
CA GLN A 487 -17.23 -4.85 -10.54
C GLN A 487 -17.71 -5.03 -9.11
N ASP A 488 -16.80 -5.00 -8.15
CA ASP A 488 -17.15 -4.91 -6.74
C ASP A 488 -17.51 -3.46 -6.34
N VAL A 489 -18.60 -3.28 -5.60
CA VAL A 489 -19.18 -1.98 -5.28
C VAL A 489 -19.59 -1.89 -3.80
N VAL A 490 -19.28 -0.75 -3.18
CA VAL A 490 -19.53 -0.47 -1.76
C VAL A 490 -20.54 0.66 -1.65
N TYR A 491 -21.79 0.33 -1.31
CA TYR A 491 -22.82 1.35 -1.05
C TYR A 491 -22.88 1.78 0.42
N ASN A 492 -22.36 0.95 1.33
CA ASN A 492 -22.57 1.11 2.78
C ASN A 492 -21.75 2.25 3.39
N HIS A 493 -20.48 2.35 3.03
CA HIS A 493 -19.53 3.21 3.73
C HIS A 493 -18.49 3.82 2.79
N SER A 494 -17.89 4.91 3.26
CA SER A 494 -16.64 5.46 2.71
C SER A 494 -15.47 5.19 3.66
N SER A 495 -14.27 5.59 3.25
CA SER A 495 -13.14 5.71 4.20
C SER A 495 -13.46 6.64 5.38
N ARG A 496 -12.70 6.54 6.48
CA ARG A 496 -12.67 7.56 7.56
C ARG A 496 -12.42 9.00 7.11
N TRP A 497 -11.93 9.21 5.88
CA TRP A 497 -11.74 10.54 5.29
C TRP A 497 -12.95 11.00 4.47
N GLY A 498 -14.10 10.34 4.63
CA GLY A 498 -15.35 10.65 3.95
C GLY A 498 -15.34 10.29 2.47
N ALA A 499 -16.27 10.89 1.74
CA ALA A 499 -16.47 10.71 0.32
C ALA A 499 -16.40 12.06 -0.42
N LYS A 500 -15.37 12.22 -1.25
CA LYS A 500 -15.14 13.42 -2.06
C LYS A 500 -16.33 13.68 -2.98
N GLY A 501 -16.79 14.94 -3.02
CA GLY A 501 -18.00 15.36 -3.72
C GLY A 501 -19.29 15.24 -2.89
N LEU A 502 -19.30 14.46 -1.81
CA LEU A 502 -20.39 14.42 -0.83
C LEU A 502 -20.00 15.18 0.45
N PHE A 503 -18.99 14.68 1.17
CA PHE A 503 -18.43 15.32 2.36
C PHE A 503 -17.05 14.74 2.70
N THR A 504 -16.11 15.62 3.04
CA THR A 504 -14.80 15.25 3.59
C THR A 504 -14.66 15.94 4.95
N PRO A 505 -14.52 15.20 6.07
CA PRO A 505 -14.35 15.80 7.39
C PRO A 505 -13.06 16.62 7.42
N THR A 506 -13.12 17.81 8.03
CA THR A 506 -11.89 18.47 8.47
C THR A 506 -11.37 17.71 9.68
N VAL A 507 -10.08 17.40 9.69
CA VAL A 507 -9.46 16.62 10.75
C VAL A 507 -8.87 17.55 11.80
N TYR A 508 -9.05 17.22 13.07
CA TYR A 508 -8.73 18.13 14.18
C TYR A 508 -7.78 17.53 15.25
N GLY A 509 -7.29 16.30 15.10
CA GLY A 509 -6.61 15.57 16.18
C GLY A 509 -5.40 16.25 16.81
N VAL A 510 -5.12 15.90 18.07
CA VAL A 510 -4.02 16.48 18.86
C VAL A 510 -2.67 16.06 18.27
N ARG A 511 -1.76 17.03 18.14
CA ARG A 511 -0.41 16.82 17.60
C ARG A 511 0.67 17.15 18.64
N ASP A 512 0.68 16.38 19.73
CA ASP A 512 1.70 16.47 20.78
C ASP A 512 2.99 15.69 20.41
N SER A 513 3.91 15.55 21.35
CA SER A 513 5.15 14.78 21.14
C SER A 513 4.90 13.28 20.88
N GLN A 514 3.74 12.73 21.25
CA GLN A 514 3.36 11.34 20.99
C GLN A 514 2.74 11.17 19.60
N TRP A 515 1.96 12.15 19.13
CA TRP A 515 1.19 12.08 17.88
C TRP A 515 1.73 12.91 16.71
N SER A 516 2.87 13.58 16.88
CA SER A 516 3.51 14.44 15.87
C SER A 516 3.74 13.81 14.48
N TRP A 517 3.79 12.48 14.40
CA TRP A 517 3.98 11.67 13.19
C TRP A 517 2.68 11.22 12.51
N TYR A 518 1.54 11.27 13.21
CA TYR A 518 0.29 10.65 12.75
C TYR A 518 -0.45 11.48 11.69
N TYR A 519 -0.30 12.81 11.75
CA TYR A 519 -0.87 13.75 10.79
C TYR A 519 0.22 14.52 10.05
N ASP A 520 0.11 14.51 8.73
CA ASP A 520 0.85 15.40 7.85
C ASP A 520 0.29 16.83 7.89
N GLU A 521 1.13 17.81 7.56
CA GLU A 521 0.73 19.21 7.53
C GLU A 521 0.04 19.56 6.20
N LYS A 522 -1.08 20.29 6.28
CA LYS A 522 -1.86 20.71 5.10
C LYS A 522 -1.00 21.39 4.03
N GLN A 523 -1.31 21.07 2.78
CA GLN A 523 -0.65 21.64 1.61
C GLN A 523 -1.65 22.31 0.68
N PRO A 524 -1.63 23.65 0.59
CA PRO A 524 -2.45 24.38 -0.35
C PRO A 524 -2.23 23.87 -1.78
N GLY A 525 -3.29 23.36 -2.40
CA GLY A 525 -3.27 22.88 -3.79
C GLY A 525 -2.84 21.42 -3.99
N PHE A 526 -2.48 20.67 -2.95
CA PHE A 526 -2.31 19.22 -3.08
C PHE A 526 -3.68 18.53 -3.13
N GLU A 527 -3.89 17.67 -4.14
CA GLU A 527 -5.06 16.81 -4.24
C GLU A 527 -4.61 15.35 -4.21
N TYR A 528 -5.14 14.59 -3.25
CA TYR A 528 -4.80 13.18 -3.13
C TYR A 528 -5.38 12.35 -4.28
N ASP A 529 -4.51 11.57 -4.93
CA ASP A 529 -4.83 10.66 -6.02
C ASP A 529 -4.19 9.27 -5.89
N GLY A 530 -3.55 8.96 -4.76
CA GLY A 530 -2.85 7.70 -4.50
C GLY A 530 -1.48 7.53 -5.20
N LEU A 531 -1.12 8.36 -6.18
CA LEU A 531 0.12 8.23 -6.94
C LEU A 531 1.12 9.37 -6.70
N THR A 532 0.61 10.61 -6.66
CA THR A 532 1.40 11.84 -6.61
C THR A 532 2.10 11.95 -5.27
N ILE A 533 3.41 12.19 -5.30
CA ILE A 533 4.21 12.39 -4.11
C ILE A 533 4.02 13.84 -3.63
N ASP A 534 3.54 13.96 -2.40
CA ASP A 534 3.55 15.17 -1.61
C ASP A 534 5.00 15.68 -1.44
N ALA A 535 5.28 16.89 -1.90
CA ALA A 535 6.63 17.46 -1.96
C ALA A 535 7.21 17.89 -0.61
N LYS A 536 6.39 18.02 0.44
CA LYS A 536 6.82 18.44 1.80
C LYS A 536 7.05 17.25 2.71
N THR A 537 6.27 16.17 2.55
CA THR A 537 6.33 14.95 3.36
C THR A 537 7.08 13.82 2.69
N GLY A 538 7.21 13.85 1.35
CA GLY A 538 7.82 12.79 0.56
C GLY A 538 6.95 11.54 0.42
N LYS A 539 5.65 11.64 0.71
CA LYS A 539 4.71 10.50 0.73
C LYS A 539 3.72 10.55 -0.44
N SER A 540 3.34 9.39 -0.95
CA SER A 540 2.22 9.22 -1.91
C SER A 540 0.92 8.76 -1.24
N TYR A 541 1.01 8.16 -0.05
CA TYR A 541 -0.13 7.91 0.83
C TYR A 541 -0.38 9.14 1.70
N TYR A 542 -1.64 9.45 1.97
CA TYR A 542 -2.02 10.74 2.57
C TYR A 542 -2.99 10.57 3.74
N ASN A 543 -2.52 10.95 4.94
CA ASN A 543 -3.13 10.60 6.23
C ASN A 543 -3.94 11.73 6.90
N GLY A 544 -4.14 12.89 6.26
CA GLY A 544 -5.01 13.92 6.79
C GLY A 544 -4.60 15.35 6.43
N ASP A 545 -5.61 16.22 6.39
CA ASP A 545 -5.45 17.66 6.18
C ASP A 545 -5.87 18.35 7.47
N LEU A 546 -5.01 19.23 7.99
CA LEU A 546 -5.17 20.08 9.18
C LEU A 546 -4.94 19.40 10.54
N TRP A 547 -4.28 20.16 11.42
CA TRP A 547 -3.86 19.80 12.78
C TRP A 547 -3.91 21.05 13.66
N SER A 548 -3.94 20.89 14.98
CA SER A 548 -3.66 21.99 15.89
C SER A 548 -3.19 21.52 17.27
N THR A 549 -2.39 22.33 17.95
CA THR A 549 -2.04 22.17 19.38
C THR A 549 -2.97 22.96 20.31
N ALA A 550 -3.84 23.80 19.76
CA ALA A 550 -4.92 24.51 20.44
C ALA A 550 -6.26 24.25 19.70
N GLU A 551 -7.42 24.50 20.30
CA GLU A 551 -8.69 24.20 19.62
C GLU A 551 -8.83 25.03 18.32
N PRO A 552 -9.02 24.39 17.14
CA PRO A 552 -9.05 25.12 15.88
C PRO A 552 -10.35 25.92 15.72
N ALA A 553 -10.26 27.09 15.11
CA ALA A 553 -11.44 27.93 14.84
C ALA A 553 -12.41 27.20 13.89
N GLY A 554 -13.70 27.16 14.26
CA GLY A 554 -14.73 26.43 13.51
C GLY A 554 -14.74 24.91 13.76
N ASN A 555 -14.05 24.44 14.81
CA ASN A 555 -14.11 23.06 15.26
C ASN A 555 -15.56 22.57 15.48
N THR A 556 -15.90 21.42 14.88
CA THR A 556 -17.17 20.70 15.15
C THR A 556 -16.99 19.46 16.02
N CYS A 557 -15.75 19.11 16.37
CA CYS A 557 -15.45 17.98 17.24
C CYS A 557 -16.01 18.17 18.66
N LEU A 558 -16.72 17.16 19.15
CA LEU A 558 -17.17 17.07 20.54
C LEU A 558 -16.00 16.76 21.48
N ASP A 559 -15.90 17.52 22.57
CA ASP A 559 -14.89 17.34 23.63
C ASP A 559 -13.42 17.35 23.14
N TRP A 560 -13.15 18.12 22.07
CA TRP A 560 -11.84 18.22 21.41
C TRP A 560 -10.66 18.30 22.38
N GLY A 561 -9.61 17.52 22.07
CA GLY A 561 -8.35 17.55 22.82
C GLY A 561 -8.43 17.03 24.27
N ARG A 562 -9.59 16.57 24.75
CA ARG A 562 -9.71 15.90 26.05
C ARG A 562 -9.23 14.45 25.94
N PRO A 563 -8.39 13.95 26.87
CA PRO A 563 -8.01 12.54 26.91
C PRO A 563 -9.24 11.62 27.08
N THR A 564 -9.33 10.56 26.29
CA THR A 564 -10.40 9.54 26.40
C THR A 564 -10.22 8.59 27.59
N GLY A 565 -9.04 8.62 28.22
CA GLY A 565 -8.56 7.61 29.16
C GLY A 565 -7.97 6.36 28.48
N GLY A 566 -8.16 6.21 27.16
CA GLY A 566 -7.58 5.14 26.35
C GLY A 566 -6.13 5.38 25.96
N LYS A 567 -5.47 4.31 25.51
CA LYS A 567 -4.09 4.31 25.00
C LYS A 567 -4.03 3.65 23.62
N SER A 568 -3.14 4.14 22.75
CA SER A 568 -2.84 3.50 21.46
C SER A 568 -2.04 2.20 21.65
N ALA A 569 -1.83 1.44 20.58
CA ALA A 569 -0.96 0.26 20.59
C ALA A 569 0.50 0.60 20.98
N GLU A 570 0.93 1.82 20.67
CA GLU A 570 2.22 2.44 20.99
C GLU A 570 2.26 3.04 22.41
N GLY A 571 1.15 2.97 23.17
CA GLY A 571 1.04 3.48 24.55
C GLY A 571 0.73 4.98 24.65
N TYR A 572 0.39 5.64 23.53
CA TYR A 572 0.14 7.08 23.47
C TYR A 572 -1.24 7.45 24.01
N THR A 573 -1.38 8.62 24.63
CA THR A 573 -2.67 9.11 25.15
C THR A 573 -3.63 9.36 24.01
N VAL A 574 -4.76 8.65 23.95
CA VAL A 574 -5.77 8.92 22.92
C VAL A 574 -6.63 10.10 23.37
N TYR A 575 -6.82 11.06 22.47
CA TYR A 575 -7.66 12.24 22.68
C TYR A 575 -8.98 12.11 21.90
N ASN A 576 -10.03 12.81 22.34
CA ASN A 576 -11.24 12.94 21.54
C ASN A 576 -10.91 13.60 20.18
N CYS A 577 -11.46 13.03 19.12
CA CYS A 577 -11.17 13.38 17.73
C CYS A 577 -9.69 13.27 17.33
N GLN A 578 -8.91 12.42 18.01
CA GLN A 578 -7.58 12.03 17.53
C GLN A 578 -7.64 11.42 16.11
N TRP A 579 -8.81 10.91 15.70
CA TRP A 579 -9.22 10.60 14.32
C TRP A 579 -10.75 10.73 14.19
N PRO A 580 -11.29 10.85 12.96
CA PRO A 580 -12.73 10.87 12.73
C PRO A 580 -13.43 9.59 13.21
N SER A 581 -14.65 9.73 13.75
CA SER A 581 -15.45 8.61 14.30
C SER A 581 -16.96 8.96 14.30
N PRO A 582 -17.89 7.98 14.42
CA PRO A 582 -19.33 8.25 14.41
C PRO A 582 -19.81 9.13 15.56
N THR A 583 -19.08 9.16 16.68
CA THR A 583 -19.44 9.94 17.86
C THR A 583 -18.58 11.21 18.02
N SER A 584 -17.75 11.53 17.02
CA SER A 584 -16.83 12.67 17.07
C SER A 584 -17.48 14.03 16.81
N GLY A 585 -18.63 14.08 16.12
CA GLY A 585 -19.21 15.32 15.59
C GLY A 585 -18.49 15.87 14.34
N MET A 586 -17.53 15.13 13.78
CA MET A 586 -16.78 15.54 12.59
C MET A 586 -17.49 15.19 11.27
N PHE A 587 -18.52 14.33 11.32
CA PHE A 587 -19.38 13.98 10.20
C PHE A 587 -20.79 14.56 10.40
N PRO A 588 -21.44 15.09 9.35
CA PRO A 588 -22.79 15.61 9.45
C PRO A 588 -23.81 14.47 9.57
N THR A 589 -24.67 14.58 10.59
CA THR A 589 -25.70 13.58 10.91
C THR A 589 -26.77 13.39 9.83
N ALA A 590 -26.76 14.23 8.79
CA ALA A 590 -27.68 14.19 7.65
C ALA A 590 -27.11 13.47 6.43
N LEU A 591 -25.87 12.96 6.50
CA LEU A 591 -25.23 12.19 5.41
C LEU A 591 -24.54 10.91 5.93
N TYR A 592 -24.32 10.79 7.24
CA TYR A 592 -23.65 9.66 7.87
C TYR A 592 -24.34 9.30 9.18
N HIS A 593 -24.46 8.00 9.46
CA HIS A 593 -24.91 7.52 10.75
C HIS A 593 -23.91 7.87 11.87
N GLN A 594 -24.41 8.07 13.09
CA GLN A 594 -23.66 8.62 14.24
C GLN A 594 -23.55 7.64 15.42
N CYS A 595 -23.53 6.35 15.11
CA CYS A 595 -23.48 5.27 16.09
C CYS A 595 -22.45 4.21 15.70
N TRP A 596 -22.02 3.44 16.70
CA TRP A 596 -21.27 2.20 16.53
C TRP A 596 -22.23 1.03 16.50
N ILE A 597 -21.94 0.01 15.69
CA ILE A 597 -22.63 -1.27 15.77
C ILE A 597 -22.47 -1.88 17.17
N GLY A 598 -23.58 -2.14 17.86
CA GLY A 598 -23.64 -2.82 19.15
C GLY A 598 -24.02 -4.30 19.02
N ASN A 599 -24.80 -4.66 17.99
CA ASN A 599 -25.28 -6.00 17.74
C ASN A 599 -25.23 -6.36 16.24
N TRP A 600 -24.48 -7.41 15.89
CA TRP A 600 -24.34 -7.90 14.51
C TRP A 600 -25.62 -8.50 13.90
N GLU A 601 -26.63 -8.79 14.72
CA GLU A 601 -27.98 -9.14 14.26
C GLU A 601 -29.05 -8.14 14.77
N GLY A 602 -28.63 -6.93 15.14
CA GLY A 602 -29.51 -5.83 15.53
C GLY A 602 -29.91 -4.94 14.35
N GLU A 603 -30.84 -4.04 14.62
CA GLU A 603 -31.27 -3.02 13.66
C GLU A 603 -30.08 -2.12 13.28
N ASP A 604 -29.29 -1.77 14.29
CA ASP A 604 -28.04 -0.99 14.28
C ASP A 604 -26.94 -1.59 13.41
N SER A 605 -27.01 -2.88 13.06
CA SER A 605 -26.08 -3.46 12.09
C SER A 605 -26.26 -2.92 10.68
N ARG A 606 -27.33 -2.18 10.40
CA ARG A 606 -27.67 -1.67 9.06
C ARG A 606 -27.72 -0.13 8.99
N SER A 607 -27.29 0.52 10.07
CA SER A 607 -27.47 1.96 10.30
C SER A 607 -26.42 2.53 11.27
N CYS A 608 -25.30 1.85 11.46
CA CYS A 608 -24.19 2.24 12.33
C CYS A 608 -22.85 1.71 11.80
N TRP A 609 -21.75 2.36 12.21
CA TRP A 609 -20.42 2.07 11.69
C TRP A 609 -19.92 0.67 12.07
N LEU A 610 -19.49 -0.06 11.05
CA LEU A 610 -18.95 -1.42 11.14
C LEU A 610 -17.55 -1.47 11.77
N HIS A 611 -16.72 -0.44 11.56
CA HIS A 611 -15.32 -0.39 11.98
C HIS A 611 -14.80 1.07 12.01
N GLU A 612 -13.71 1.36 12.73
CA GLU A 612 -13.25 2.75 12.92
C GLU A 612 -12.62 3.44 11.70
N ASP A 613 -12.52 2.77 10.55
CA ASP A 613 -12.08 3.32 9.28
C ASP A 613 -13.15 3.31 8.18
N LEU A 614 -14.37 2.89 8.50
CA LEU A 614 -15.50 2.76 7.57
C LEU A 614 -16.62 3.73 7.98
N ALA A 615 -16.64 4.92 7.37
CA ALA A 615 -17.62 5.95 7.66
C ALA A 615 -18.96 5.62 6.99
N ASP A 616 -19.93 5.21 7.82
CA ASP A 616 -21.22 4.66 7.42
C ASP A 616 -22.17 5.74 6.88
N PHE A 617 -22.63 5.56 5.64
CA PHE A 617 -23.52 6.50 4.97
C PHE A 617 -24.96 6.39 5.52
N ASP A 618 -25.65 7.52 5.63
CA ASP A 618 -27.11 7.56 5.82
C ASP A 618 -27.80 7.18 4.49
N THR A 619 -27.90 5.88 4.19
CA THR A 619 -28.39 5.38 2.90
C THR A 619 -29.88 5.61 2.66
N GLU A 620 -30.60 5.99 3.71
CA GLU A 620 -32.00 6.38 3.71
C GLU A 620 -32.16 7.84 3.24
N ASN A 621 -31.07 8.63 3.26
CA ASN A 621 -31.07 10.01 2.81
C ASN A 621 -31.03 10.16 1.27
N PRO A 622 -31.95 10.92 0.66
CA PRO A 622 -31.95 11.15 -0.79
C PRO A 622 -30.65 11.76 -1.35
N THR A 623 -29.91 12.55 -0.56
CA THR A 623 -28.64 13.16 -1.00
C THR A 623 -27.56 12.09 -1.19
N VAL A 624 -27.45 11.19 -0.21
CA VAL A 624 -26.54 10.05 -0.22
C VAL A 624 -26.92 9.07 -1.33
N GLN A 625 -28.21 8.74 -1.44
CA GLN A 625 -28.73 7.85 -2.48
C GLN A 625 -28.36 8.37 -3.88
N ASN A 626 -28.61 9.65 -4.16
CA ASN A 626 -28.29 10.25 -5.46
C ASN A 626 -26.78 10.30 -5.75
N TYR A 627 -25.94 10.54 -4.74
CA TYR A 627 -24.48 10.49 -4.89
C TYR A 627 -23.99 9.08 -5.26
N LEU A 628 -24.46 8.05 -4.54
CA LEU A 628 -24.08 6.65 -4.81
C LEU A 628 -24.62 6.15 -6.14
N ILE A 629 -25.87 6.46 -6.48
CA ILE A 629 -26.47 6.13 -7.78
C ILE A 629 -25.64 6.77 -8.91
N GLY A 630 -25.36 8.08 -8.82
CA GLY A 630 -24.57 8.77 -9.84
C GLY A 630 -23.14 8.25 -9.98
N ALA A 631 -22.52 7.79 -8.89
CA ALA A 631 -21.19 7.19 -8.91
C ALA A 631 -21.19 5.84 -9.66
N TYR A 632 -22.18 4.98 -9.40
CA TYR A 632 -22.27 3.66 -10.03
C TYR A 632 -22.89 3.67 -11.43
N ASP A 633 -23.71 4.68 -11.76
CA ASP A 633 -24.15 4.98 -13.13
C ASP A 633 -22.97 5.14 -14.09
N LYS A 634 -21.86 5.79 -13.65
CA LYS A 634 -20.63 5.91 -14.45
C LYS A 634 -20.07 4.55 -14.85
N TYR A 635 -19.98 3.61 -13.91
CA TYR A 635 -19.39 2.28 -14.18
C TYR A 635 -20.33 1.41 -15.01
N ILE A 636 -21.65 1.57 -14.84
CA ILE A 636 -22.65 0.99 -15.75
C ILE A 636 -22.42 1.50 -17.17
N ASP A 637 -22.25 2.81 -17.38
CA ASP A 637 -22.01 3.39 -18.71
C ASP A 637 -20.70 2.90 -19.36
N MET A 638 -19.66 2.62 -18.55
CA MET A 638 -18.40 2.01 -19.02
C MET A 638 -18.56 0.56 -19.49
N GLY A 639 -19.68 -0.10 -19.16
CA GLY A 639 -20.04 -1.40 -19.74
C GLY A 639 -19.73 -2.63 -18.90
N VAL A 640 -19.56 -2.48 -17.58
CA VAL A 640 -19.50 -3.64 -16.68
C VAL A 640 -20.75 -4.51 -16.84
N ASP A 641 -20.60 -5.82 -16.69
CA ASP A 641 -21.68 -6.80 -16.91
C ASP A 641 -22.52 -7.07 -15.65
N GLY A 642 -22.17 -6.46 -14.53
CA GLY A 642 -22.79 -6.71 -13.24
C GLY A 642 -22.00 -6.16 -12.07
N PHE A 643 -22.57 -6.28 -10.89
CA PHE A 643 -22.00 -5.82 -9.63
C PHE A 643 -21.98 -6.93 -8.57
N ARG A 644 -20.82 -7.17 -7.95
CA ARG A 644 -20.76 -7.79 -6.62
C ARG A 644 -20.97 -6.66 -5.61
N VAL A 645 -22.03 -6.74 -4.82
CA VAL A 645 -22.33 -5.73 -3.80
C VAL A 645 -21.67 -6.15 -2.48
N ASP A 646 -20.70 -5.36 -2.06
CA ASP A 646 -20.05 -5.49 -0.77
C ASP A 646 -21.03 -5.23 0.38
N THR A 647 -20.80 -5.92 1.51
CA THR A 647 -21.49 -5.65 2.79
C THR A 647 -23.01 -5.48 2.69
N ALA A 648 -23.68 -6.13 1.73
CA ALA A 648 -25.08 -5.87 1.36
C ALA A 648 -26.09 -6.04 2.51
N VAL A 649 -25.73 -6.86 3.50
CA VAL A 649 -26.51 -7.06 4.74
C VAL A 649 -26.61 -5.82 5.62
N HIS A 650 -25.65 -4.90 5.51
CA HIS A 650 -25.53 -3.69 6.30
C HIS A 650 -26.28 -2.49 5.69
N ILE A 651 -27.03 -2.71 4.60
CA ILE A 651 -28.05 -1.76 4.10
C ILE A 651 -29.43 -2.43 4.17
N PRO A 652 -30.50 -1.74 4.64
CA PRO A 652 -31.84 -2.30 4.67
C PRO A 652 -32.33 -2.76 3.28
N ARG A 653 -32.90 -3.97 3.19
CA ARG A 653 -33.51 -4.50 1.94
C ARG A 653 -34.54 -3.55 1.30
N THR A 654 -35.31 -2.82 2.11
CA THR A 654 -36.20 -1.75 1.61
C THR A 654 -35.45 -0.70 0.80
N THR A 655 -34.27 -0.28 1.27
CA THR A 655 -33.44 0.76 0.63
C THR A 655 -32.83 0.22 -0.67
N TRP A 656 -32.37 -1.04 -0.67
CA TRP A 656 -32.01 -1.76 -1.90
C TRP A 656 -33.16 -1.80 -2.93
N ASN A 657 -34.32 -2.31 -2.54
CA ASN A 657 -35.46 -2.57 -3.42
C ASN A 657 -36.16 -1.30 -3.91
N ARG A 658 -36.17 -0.21 -3.11
CA ARG A 658 -36.82 1.06 -3.46
C ARG A 658 -35.91 2.03 -4.23
N ARG A 659 -34.58 1.92 -4.06
CA ARG A 659 -33.62 2.92 -4.56
C ARG A 659 -32.57 2.31 -5.49
N PHE A 660 -31.65 1.53 -4.94
CA PHE A 660 -30.44 1.15 -5.66
C PHE A 660 -30.68 0.12 -6.77
N LEU A 661 -31.43 -0.96 -6.51
CA LEU A 661 -31.69 -1.99 -7.52
C LEU A 661 -32.55 -1.46 -8.70
N PRO A 662 -33.63 -0.67 -8.48
CA PRO A 662 -34.34 -0.02 -9.58
C PRO A 662 -33.47 0.96 -10.37
N ALA A 663 -32.62 1.76 -9.71
CA ALA A 663 -31.76 2.73 -10.37
C ALA A 663 -30.73 2.06 -11.28
N ILE A 664 -30.07 0.98 -10.81
CA ILE A 664 -29.18 0.14 -11.63
C ILE A 664 -29.94 -0.39 -12.85
N GLN A 665 -31.10 -1.00 -12.63
CA GLN A 665 -31.91 -1.58 -13.72
C GLN A 665 -32.33 -0.52 -14.75
N GLU A 666 -32.74 0.66 -14.30
CA GLU A 666 -33.12 1.77 -15.17
C GLU A 666 -31.91 2.29 -15.95
N ARG A 667 -30.76 2.48 -15.32
CA ARG A 667 -29.55 2.97 -15.99
C ARG A 667 -29.07 2.00 -17.06
N VAL A 668 -28.94 0.71 -16.74
CA VAL A 668 -28.52 -0.30 -17.72
C VAL A 668 -29.54 -0.38 -18.87
N THR A 669 -30.84 -0.29 -18.58
CA THR A 669 -31.88 -0.28 -19.63
C THR A 669 -31.74 0.95 -20.54
N ARG A 670 -31.43 2.12 -19.97
CA ARG A 670 -31.29 3.39 -20.68
C ARG A 670 -30.02 3.46 -21.52
N SER A 671 -28.88 3.02 -20.97
CA SER A 671 -27.57 3.09 -21.65
C SER A 671 -27.34 1.93 -22.63
N HIS A 672 -27.77 0.71 -22.28
CA HIS A 672 -27.39 -0.53 -23.00
C HIS A 672 -28.56 -1.37 -23.55
N GLY A 673 -29.80 -0.95 -23.25
CA GLY A 673 -31.02 -1.58 -23.71
C GLY A 673 -31.48 -2.78 -22.87
N ALA A 674 -32.74 -3.16 -23.07
CA ALA A 674 -33.43 -4.15 -22.22
C ALA A 674 -32.77 -5.53 -22.15
N GLU A 675 -32.12 -6.02 -23.22
CA GLU A 675 -31.46 -7.35 -23.18
C GLU A 675 -30.14 -7.31 -22.37
N ALA A 676 -29.41 -6.19 -22.36
CA ALA A 676 -28.28 -6.03 -21.45
C ALA A 676 -28.79 -5.95 -20.00
N ALA A 677 -29.81 -5.13 -19.76
CA ALA A 677 -30.41 -4.96 -18.43
C ALA A 677 -31.05 -6.23 -17.85
N LYS A 678 -31.57 -7.12 -18.68
CA LYS A 678 -32.08 -8.45 -18.26
C LYS A 678 -30.98 -9.38 -17.73
N ASN A 679 -29.74 -9.18 -18.17
CA ASN A 679 -28.61 -10.07 -17.88
C ASN A 679 -27.51 -9.38 -17.03
N PHE A 680 -27.69 -8.11 -16.67
CA PHE A 680 -26.80 -7.38 -15.78
C PHE A 680 -26.87 -7.99 -14.38
N PHE A 681 -25.77 -8.56 -13.92
CA PHE A 681 -25.80 -9.49 -12.79
C PHE A 681 -25.42 -8.81 -11.48
N VAL A 682 -26.41 -8.47 -10.66
CA VAL A 682 -26.20 -7.98 -9.29
C VAL A 682 -26.25 -9.16 -8.32
N PHE A 683 -25.22 -9.31 -7.47
CA PHE A 683 -25.18 -10.28 -6.38
C PHE A 683 -24.54 -9.71 -5.11
N GLY A 684 -25.23 -9.84 -3.98
CA GLY A 684 -24.78 -9.30 -2.70
C GLY A 684 -23.99 -10.27 -1.84
N GLU A 685 -23.02 -9.74 -1.12
CA GLU A 685 -22.46 -10.39 0.06
C GLU A 685 -23.35 -10.16 1.28
N VAL A 686 -23.95 -11.24 1.77
CA VAL A 686 -24.66 -11.25 3.05
C VAL A 686 -23.96 -12.24 3.96
N ALA A 687 -23.13 -11.72 4.86
CA ALA A 687 -22.14 -12.42 5.68
C ALA A 687 -22.73 -13.31 6.81
N ALA A 688 -23.70 -14.17 6.45
CA ALA A 688 -24.40 -15.09 7.33
C ALA A 688 -23.55 -16.34 7.66
N PHE A 689 -22.55 -16.17 8.52
CA PHE A 689 -21.64 -17.25 8.94
C PHE A 689 -22.28 -18.23 9.93
N VAL A 690 -23.22 -19.05 9.45
CA VAL A 690 -23.84 -20.14 10.21
C VAL A 690 -23.99 -21.40 9.37
N ASN A 691 -24.08 -22.54 10.05
CA ASN A 691 -24.46 -23.83 9.46
C ASN A 691 -25.97 -24.13 9.57
N ASP A 692 -26.77 -23.11 9.92
CA ASP A 692 -28.23 -23.12 9.83
C ASP A 692 -28.72 -22.52 8.52
N LYS A 693 -29.93 -22.88 8.10
CA LYS A 693 -30.62 -22.32 6.92
C LYS A 693 -30.88 -20.81 7.02
N TRP A 694 -31.07 -20.29 8.23
CA TRP A 694 -31.29 -18.86 8.51
C TRP A 694 -30.30 -18.41 9.60
N ASN A 695 -29.76 -17.21 9.50
CA ASN A 695 -28.73 -16.66 10.40
C ASN A 695 -29.25 -16.49 11.83
N ARG A 696 -29.06 -17.49 12.69
CA ARG A 696 -29.53 -17.51 14.09
C ARG A 696 -31.03 -17.20 14.25
N GLY A 697 -31.84 -17.57 13.25
CA GLY A 697 -33.27 -17.22 13.20
C GLY A 697 -33.58 -15.77 12.84
N SER A 698 -32.58 -14.93 12.55
CA SER A 698 -32.75 -13.55 12.09
C SER A 698 -33.05 -13.51 10.58
N VAL A 699 -34.23 -13.00 10.23
CA VAL A 699 -34.67 -12.87 8.84
C VAL A 699 -33.84 -11.80 8.12
N ASN A 700 -33.71 -10.62 8.73
CA ASN A 700 -33.10 -9.44 8.12
C ASN A 700 -31.60 -9.60 7.81
N HIS A 701 -30.93 -10.58 8.43
CA HIS A 701 -29.49 -10.81 8.30
C HIS A 701 -29.16 -12.17 7.64
N SER A 702 -30.09 -12.75 6.88
CA SER A 702 -29.94 -14.01 6.14
C SER A 702 -29.84 -13.76 4.63
N ALA A 703 -28.93 -14.43 3.92
CA ALA A 703 -28.63 -14.12 2.52
C ALA A 703 -29.86 -14.15 1.60
N GLN A 704 -30.63 -15.23 1.68
CA GLN A 704 -31.81 -15.43 0.86
C GLN A 704 -32.86 -14.32 0.97
N PHE A 705 -32.94 -13.61 2.11
CA PHE A 705 -33.92 -12.54 2.36
C PHE A 705 -33.84 -11.42 1.33
N PHE A 706 -32.62 -11.11 0.89
CA PHE A 706 -32.31 -10.04 -0.07
C PHE A 706 -32.66 -10.39 -1.52
N THR A 707 -32.99 -11.66 -1.81
CA THR A 707 -33.43 -12.10 -3.15
C THR A 707 -34.91 -11.84 -3.43
N TRP A 708 -35.66 -11.36 -2.43
CA TRP A 708 -37.12 -11.15 -2.49
C TRP A 708 -37.53 -9.68 -2.42
N LYS A 709 -38.57 -9.34 -3.18
CA LYS A 709 -39.38 -8.13 -2.93
C LYS A 709 -40.09 -8.18 -1.58
N GLU A 710 -40.43 -7.00 -1.08
CA GLU A 710 -41.24 -6.76 0.09
C GLU A 710 -42.52 -7.61 0.11
N ARG A 711 -43.00 -7.93 1.32
CA ARG A 711 -44.25 -8.69 1.53
C ARG A 711 -45.48 -7.79 1.67
N LYS A 712 -45.28 -6.48 1.87
CA LYS A 712 -46.31 -5.44 1.97
C LYS A 712 -45.68 -4.08 1.62
N GLU A 713 -46.51 -3.05 1.48
CA GLU A 713 -46.05 -1.67 1.47
C GLU A 713 -45.65 -1.20 2.89
N TYR A 714 -44.74 -0.24 2.94
CA TYR A 714 -44.18 0.41 4.14
C TYR A 714 -44.31 1.94 3.99
N ASP A 715 -43.97 2.72 5.03
CA ASP A 715 -43.99 4.20 4.96
C ASP A 715 -43.28 4.75 3.69
N ALA A 716 -43.70 5.93 3.23
CA ALA A 716 -43.11 6.63 2.10
C ALA A 716 -41.74 7.25 2.45
N ASP A 717 -41.50 7.51 3.74
CA ASP A 717 -40.20 7.87 4.29
C ASP A 717 -39.29 6.64 4.42
N ASP A 718 -38.09 6.68 3.83
CA ASP A 718 -37.22 5.50 3.76
C ASP A 718 -36.65 5.10 5.13
N THR A 719 -36.32 6.06 5.99
CA THR A 719 -35.83 5.80 7.36
C THR A 719 -36.88 5.05 8.18
N LYS A 720 -38.14 5.49 8.14
CA LYS A 720 -39.23 4.74 8.77
C LYS A 720 -39.46 3.39 8.11
N ALA A 721 -39.43 3.31 6.78
CA ALA A 721 -39.63 2.04 6.07
C ALA A 721 -38.57 0.98 6.44
N ALA A 722 -37.30 1.39 6.62
CA ALA A 722 -36.21 0.53 7.06
C ALA A 722 -36.43 -0.05 8.48
N LEU A 723 -36.98 0.75 9.39
CA LEU A 723 -37.35 0.35 10.76
C LEU A 723 -38.63 -0.51 10.79
N GLU A 724 -39.65 -0.13 10.04
CA GLU A 724 -40.91 -0.88 9.93
C GLU A 724 -40.71 -2.26 9.29
N MET A 725 -39.88 -2.35 8.24
CA MET A 725 -39.51 -3.65 7.65
C MET A 725 -38.77 -4.51 8.66
N TYR A 726 -37.78 -3.95 9.36
CA TYR A 726 -37.04 -4.69 10.36
C TYR A 726 -37.98 -5.28 11.42
N ALA A 727 -38.80 -4.45 12.05
CA ALA A 727 -39.74 -4.87 13.09
C ALA A 727 -40.77 -5.89 12.57
N TYR A 728 -41.33 -5.67 11.37
CA TYR A 728 -42.29 -6.59 10.75
C TYR A 728 -41.67 -7.95 10.44
N GLU A 729 -40.52 -7.99 9.77
CA GLU A 729 -39.88 -9.24 9.37
C GLU A 729 -39.34 -10.03 10.58
N GLN A 730 -38.85 -9.34 11.63
CA GLN A 730 -38.50 -9.98 12.90
C GLN A 730 -39.73 -10.55 13.63
N GLN A 731 -40.88 -9.85 13.64
CA GLN A 731 -42.12 -10.35 14.26
C GLN A 731 -42.66 -11.60 13.56
N GLN A 732 -42.55 -11.65 12.23
CA GLN A 732 -43.06 -12.76 11.42
C GLN A 732 -42.14 -13.97 11.43
N GLY A 733 -40.82 -13.75 11.59
CA GLY A 733 -39.82 -14.80 11.70
C GLY A 733 -39.57 -15.57 10.41
N THR A 734 -38.68 -16.56 10.50
CA THR A 734 -38.17 -17.34 9.35
C THR A 734 -39.20 -18.31 8.77
N GLY A 735 -40.08 -18.86 9.61
CA GLY A 735 -41.12 -19.81 9.19
C GLY A 735 -42.24 -19.18 8.33
N ALA A 736 -42.35 -17.85 8.31
CA ALA A 736 -43.32 -17.11 7.49
C ALA A 736 -42.71 -16.51 6.21
N GLN A 737 -41.44 -16.81 5.92
CA GLN A 737 -40.76 -16.34 4.71
C GLN A 737 -41.23 -17.11 3.47
N PRO A 738 -41.25 -16.48 2.29
CA PRO A 738 -41.69 -17.13 1.06
C PRO A 738 -40.74 -18.25 0.64
N SER A 739 -41.29 -19.21 -0.09
CA SER A 739 -40.52 -20.27 -0.76
C SER A 739 -40.66 -20.21 -2.28
N SER A 740 -39.70 -20.84 -2.96
CA SER A 740 -39.56 -20.91 -4.40
C SER A 740 -39.32 -22.36 -4.84
N THR A 741 -39.80 -22.71 -6.04
CA THR A 741 -39.40 -23.95 -6.73
C THR A 741 -38.50 -23.67 -7.93
N ASN A 742 -38.04 -22.43 -8.14
CA ASN A 742 -37.36 -22.02 -9.38
C ASN A 742 -36.11 -22.82 -9.72
N ALA A 743 -35.39 -23.33 -8.71
CA ALA A 743 -34.23 -24.20 -8.91
C ALA A 743 -34.56 -25.70 -9.04
N LEU A 744 -35.82 -26.11 -8.79
CA LEU A 744 -36.26 -27.50 -8.68
C LEU A 744 -37.01 -27.96 -9.94
N LEU A 745 -36.87 -29.24 -10.29
CA LEU A 745 -37.70 -29.88 -11.33
C LEU A 745 -39.02 -30.38 -10.73
N ASN A 746 -40.08 -30.33 -11.54
CA ASN A 746 -41.32 -31.05 -11.25
C ASN A 746 -41.14 -32.51 -11.68
N GLY A 747 -40.61 -33.33 -10.77
CA GLY A 747 -40.13 -34.69 -11.06
C GLY A 747 -38.90 -34.65 -11.97
N ASN A 748 -39.08 -34.94 -13.27
CA ASN A 748 -38.05 -34.73 -14.30
C ASN A 748 -38.40 -33.59 -15.27
N SER A 749 -39.52 -32.89 -15.08
CA SER A 749 -39.97 -31.83 -15.99
C SER A 749 -39.39 -30.48 -15.58
N TYR A 750 -38.76 -29.80 -16.54
CA TYR A 750 -38.42 -28.38 -16.39
C TYR A 750 -39.70 -27.55 -16.46
N HIS A 751 -39.78 -26.48 -15.67
CA HIS A 751 -40.84 -25.48 -15.76
C HIS A 751 -40.25 -24.08 -15.91
N THR A 752 -41.03 -23.15 -16.44
CA THR A 752 -40.65 -21.74 -16.45
C THR A 752 -40.54 -21.23 -15.00
N PRO A 753 -39.41 -20.63 -14.59
CA PRO A 753 -39.29 -19.98 -13.28
C PRO A 753 -40.27 -18.81 -13.12
N ASP A 754 -40.84 -18.64 -11.94
CA ASP A 754 -41.60 -17.44 -11.57
C ASP A 754 -40.66 -16.42 -10.94
N HIS A 755 -40.38 -15.32 -11.66
CA HIS A 755 -39.55 -14.23 -11.16
C HIS A 755 -40.34 -12.96 -10.77
N SER A 756 -41.65 -13.06 -10.59
CA SER A 756 -42.53 -11.92 -10.23
C SER A 756 -42.11 -11.22 -8.93
N ARG A 757 -41.56 -11.99 -7.97
CA ARG A 757 -41.15 -11.54 -6.63
C ARG A 757 -39.64 -11.35 -6.45
N PHE A 758 -38.85 -11.38 -7.53
CA PHE A 758 -37.40 -11.15 -7.47
C PHE A 758 -37.09 -9.70 -7.08
N SER A 759 -36.16 -9.47 -6.15
CA SER A 759 -35.70 -8.12 -5.77
C SER A 759 -34.95 -7.38 -6.87
N GLY A 760 -34.23 -8.11 -7.72
CA GLY A 760 -33.17 -7.58 -8.58
C GLY A 760 -31.76 -7.96 -8.10
N MET A 761 -31.62 -8.53 -6.90
CA MET A 761 -30.33 -8.93 -6.31
C MET A 761 -30.27 -10.44 -6.03
N ASN A 762 -29.22 -11.08 -6.54
CA ASN A 762 -28.83 -12.44 -6.18
C ASN A 762 -27.87 -12.41 -4.98
N VAL A 763 -27.31 -13.56 -4.57
CA VAL A 763 -26.37 -13.60 -3.43
C VAL A 763 -25.21 -14.56 -3.64
N ILE A 764 -24.14 -14.34 -2.89
CA ILE A 764 -23.15 -15.37 -2.58
C ILE A 764 -23.82 -16.49 -1.76
N ASP A 765 -23.57 -17.73 -2.14
CA ASP A 765 -24.07 -18.93 -1.47
C ASP A 765 -23.33 -19.18 -0.15
N MET A 766 -23.52 -18.31 0.84
CA MET A 766 -22.87 -18.43 2.14
C MET A 766 -23.21 -19.75 2.84
N ARG A 767 -24.39 -20.33 2.54
CA ARG A 767 -24.80 -21.65 3.02
C ARG A 767 -23.87 -22.76 2.53
N MET A 768 -23.59 -22.82 1.23
CA MET A 768 -22.61 -23.76 0.68
C MET A 768 -21.18 -23.40 1.08
N HIS A 769 -20.80 -22.11 1.05
CA HIS A 769 -19.46 -21.61 1.41
C HIS A 769 -19.02 -22.11 2.79
N MET A 770 -19.86 -21.88 3.81
CA MET A 770 -19.60 -22.33 5.18
C MET A 770 -19.37 -23.85 5.25
N ASN A 771 -20.04 -24.64 4.41
CA ASN A 771 -20.07 -26.10 4.49
C ASN A 771 -19.08 -26.81 3.54
N PHE A 772 -18.23 -26.08 2.79
CA PHE A 772 -17.22 -26.65 1.89
C PHE A 772 -15.98 -27.26 2.58
N GLY A 773 -16.04 -27.52 3.89
CA GLY A 773 -15.13 -28.46 4.55
C GLY A 773 -15.02 -29.78 3.76
N ASP A 774 -16.17 -30.28 3.28
CA ASP A 774 -16.29 -31.30 2.24
C ASP A 774 -17.51 -31.06 1.32
N ALA A 775 -17.47 -31.61 0.10
CA ALA A 775 -18.53 -31.40 -0.89
C ALA A 775 -19.87 -32.04 -0.49
N SER A 776 -19.89 -33.14 0.26
CA SER A 776 -21.14 -33.83 0.62
C SER A 776 -21.93 -33.01 1.63
N ASN A 777 -21.25 -32.36 2.57
CA ASN A 777 -21.85 -31.40 3.48
C ASN A 777 -22.35 -30.16 2.73
N ALA A 778 -21.52 -29.55 1.86
CA ALA A 778 -21.94 -28.41 1.03
C ALA A 778 -23.17 -28.72 0.15
N PHE A 779 -23.20 -29.87 -0.54
CA PHE A 779 -24.36 -30.33 -1.32
C PHE A 779 -25.61 -30.52 -0.46
N SER A 780 -25.45 -31.07 0.74
CA SER A 780 -26.57 -31.33 1.64
C SER A 780 -27.24 -30.04 2.10
N ASN A 781 -26.44 -29.06 2.53
CA ASN A 781 -26.89 -27.78 3.05
C ASN A 781 -27.35 -26.80 1.95
N GLY A 782 -26.76 -26.84 0.75
CA GLY A 782 -27.24 -26.08 -0.40
C GLY A 782 -28.70 -26.40 -0.70
N LYS A 783 -29.00 -27.68 -0.97
CA LYS A 783 -30.36 -28.20 -1.20
C LYS A 783 -31.38 -27.83 -0.11
N ASP A 784 -30.94 -27.82 1.15
CA ASP A 784 -31.77 -27.46 2.31
C ASP A 784 -32.23 -25.98 2.26
N SER A 785 -31.43 -25.10 1.66
CA SER A 785 -31.70 -23.66 1.57
C SER A 785 -32.24 -23.17 0.21
N ASP A 786 -32.24 -24.03 -0.82
CA ASP A 786 -32.55 -23.65 -2.19
C ASP A 786 -34.01 -23.21 -2.40
N ASP A 787 -34.92 -23.70 -1.56
CA ASP A 787 -36.33 -23.31 -1.53
C ASP A 787 -36.55 -21.88 -1.01
N SER A 788 -35.60 -21.30 -0.28
CA SER A 788 -35.76 -20.04 0.44
C SER A 788 -35.10 -18.88 -0.29
N HIS A 789 -34.15 -19.19 -1.19
CA HIS A 789 -33.67 -18.26 -2.20
C HIS A 789 -34.71 -18.14 -3.31
N HIS A 790 -34.92 -16.94 -3.83
CA HIS A 790 -35.88 -16.72 -4.90
C HIS A 790 -35.54 -17.53 -6.16
N ASP A 791 -34.27 -17.64 -6.56
CA ASP A 791 -33.79 -18.61 -7.54
C ASP A 791 -32.33 -19.01 -7.28
N ALA A 792 -32.13 -20.12 -6.55
CA ALA A 792 -30.79 -20.62 -6.20
C ALA A 792 -29.92 -21.01 -7.41
N THR A 793 -30.44 -21.07 -8.64
CA THR A 793 -29.60 -21.30 -9.83
C THR A 793 -28.69 -20.12 -10.15
N TYR A 794 -28.96 -18.93 -9.61
CA TYR A 794 -28.13 -17.72 -9.72
C TYR A 794 -27.19 -17.49 -8.53
N ASN A 795 -27.24 -18.32 -7.48
CA ASN A 795 -26.35 -18.20 -6.33
C ASN A 795 -24.87 -18.32 -6.76
N VAL A 796 -24.01 -17.42 -6.27
CA VAL A 796 -22.58 -17.41 -6.56
C VAL A 796 -21.85 -18.32 -5.56
N VAL A 797 -21.19 -19.37 -6.04
CA VAL A 797 -20.67 -20.46 -5.21
C VAL A 797 -19.14 -20.50 -5.25
N TYR A 798 -18.48 -20.42 -4.08
CA TYR A 798 -17.03 -20.62 -3.92
C TYR A 798 -16.68 -21.39 -2.65
N VAL A 799 -15.49 -22.01 -2.63
CA VAL A 799 -14.92 -22.71 -1.45
C VAL A 799 -14.21 -21.71 -0.53
N ASP A 800 -13.26 -20.95 -1.06
CA ASP A 800 -12.55 -19.88 -0.35
C ASP A 800 -12.56 -18.57 -1.14
N SER A 801 -12.34 -17.46 -0.43
CA SER A 801 -12.30 -16.11 -0.99
C SER A 801 -11.13 -15.30 -0.43
N HIS A 802 -11.13 -14.00 -0.74
CA HIS A 802 -10.21 -13.04 -0.17
C HIS A 802 -10.44 -12.70 1.32
N ASP A 803 -11.49 -13.23 1.96
CA ASP A 803 -11.75 -12.99 3.39
C ASP A 803 -11.80 -14.28 4.21
N TYR A 804 -12.48 -15.30 3.70
CA TYR A 804 -12.80 -16.51 4.45
C TYR A 804 -12.60 -17.79 3.63
N GLY A 805 -12.13 -18.83 4.31
CA GLY A 805 -12.36 -20.22 3.93
C GLY A 805 -13.66 -20.76 4.57
N PRO A 806 -14.01 -22.03 4.32
CA PRO A 806 -15.16 -22.69 4.94
C PRO A 806 -15.18 -22.59 6.47
N ASP A 807 -16.35 -22.75 7.08
CA ASP A 807 -16.61 -22.55 8.52
C ASP A 807 -16.08 -21.21 9.08
N LYS A 808 -16.11 -20.14 8.26
CA LYS A 808 -15.55 -18.80 8.57
C LYS A 808 -14.05 -18.85 8.95
N SER A 809 -13.31 -19.79 8.37
CA SER A 809 -11.86 -19.89 8.58
C SER A 809 -11.16 -18.61 8.11
N SER A 810 -10.26 -18.06 8.92
CA SER A 810 -9.37 -16.96 8.49
C SER A 810 -8.17 -17.46 7.67
N GLU A 811 -8.16 -18.70 7.19
CA GLU A 811 -7.07 -19.33 6.44
C GLU A 811 -7.56 -19.90 5.09
N ARG A 812 -6.71 -19.81 4.05
CA ARG A 812 -6.98 -20.39 2.71
C ARG A 812 -7.24 -21.88 2.82
N TYR A 813 -8.21 -22.40 2.07
CA TYR A 813 -8.65 -23.79 2.21
C TYR A 813 -7.52 -24.80 1.96
N ALA A 814 -7.38 -25.76 2.88
CA ALA A 814 -6.24 -26.68 2.95
C ALA A 814 -6.65 -28.17 2.87
N GLY A 815 -7.87 -28.49 2.41
CA GLY A 815 -8.37 -29.86 2.30
C GLY A 815 -7.60 -30.78 1.33
N GLY A 816 -6.69 -30.22 0.55
CA GLY A 816 -5.83 -30.95 -0.40
C GLY A 816 -6.47 -31.19 -1.76
N THR A 817 -5.65 -31.66 -2.71
CA THR A 817 -5.97 -31.74 -4.14
C THR A 817 -7.23 -32.56 -4.44
N ASP A 818 -7.40 -33.72 -3.78
CA ASP A 818 -8.58 -34.58 -3.99
C ASP A 818 -9.88 -33.94 -3.47
N ALA A 819 -9.82 -33.20 -2.37
CA ALA A 819 -10.98 -32.49 -1.82
C ALA A 819 -11.33 -31.27 -2.67
N TRP A 820 -10.32 -30.53 -3.16
CA TRP A 820 -10.50 -29.47 -4.15
C TRP A 820 -11.15 -29.99 -5.44
N ALA A 821 -10.69 -31.12 -5.99
CA ALA A 821 -11.28 -31.72 -7.17
C ALA A 821 -12.73 -32.15 -6.94
N GLU A 822 -13.05 -32.65 -5.75
CA GLU A 822 -14.42 -33.02 -5.33
C GLU A 822 -15.33 -31.79 -5.17
N ASN A 823 -14.86 -30.73 -4.50
CA ASN A 823 -15.58 -29.45 -4.36
C ASN A 823 -15.83 -28.79 -5.72
N MET A 824 -14.82 -28.70 -6.60
CA MET A 824 -14.97 -28.19 -7.96
C MET A 824 -15.94 -29.05 -8.79
N SER A 825 -15.90 -30.38 -8.64
CA SER A 825 -16.86 -31.27 -9.32
C SER A 825 -18.31 -30.92 -8.96
N LEU A 826 -18.57 -30.62 -7.69
CA LEU A 826 -19.88 -30.16 -7.22
C LEU A 826 -20.23 -28.78 -7.80
N MET A 827 -19.38 -27.77 -7.59
CA MET A 827 -19.63 -26.39 -8.01
C MET A 827 -19.95 -26.28 -9.52
N TRP A 828 -19.26 -27.04 -10.37
CA TRP A 828 -19.46 -26.96 -11.82
C TRP A 828 -20.67 -27.74 -12.34
N THR A 829 -21.14 -28.77 -11.64
CA THR A 829 -22.20 -29.66 -12.12
C THR A 829 -23.53 -29.53 -11.37
N PHE A 830 -23.54 -28.97 -10.16
CA PHE A 830 -24.74 -28.61 -9.41
C PHE A 830 -25.28 -27.22 -9.84
N ARG A 831 -26.31 -26.71 -9.15
CA ARG A 831 -26.89 -25.38 -9.42
C ARG A 831 -26.01 -24.25 -8.89
N GLY A 832 -26.17 -23.05 -9.44
CA GLY A 832 -25.40 -21.87 -9.09
C GLY A 832 -24.28 -21.56 -10.09
N ILE A 833 -23.54 -20.51 -9.80
CA ILE A 833 -22.49 -19.94 -10.63
C ILE A 833 -21.13 -20.25 -9.97
N PRO A 834 -20.34 -21.21 -10.49
CA PRO A 834 -19.07 -21.58 -9.91
C PRO A 834 -18.06 -20.43 -10.00
N THR A 835 -17.47 -20.09 -8.86
CA THR A 835 -16.50 -19.00 -8.70
C THR A 835 -15.23 -19.53 -8.05
N LEU A 836 -14.07 -19.13 -8.58
CA LEU A 836 -12.78 -19.52 -8.03
C LEU A 836 -11.93 -18.27 -7.73
N TYR A 837 -11.45 -18.19 -6.49
CA TYR A 837 -10.50 -17.16 -6.07
C TYR A 837 -9.09 -17.47 -6.58
N TYR A 838 -8.34 -16.45 -7.00
CA TYR A 838 -7.07 -16.64 -7.70
C TYR A 838 -6.08 -17.54 -6.94
N GLY A 839 -5.39 -18.39 -7.70
CA GLY A 839 -4.43 -19.34 -7.17
C GLY A 839 -5.03 -20.57 -6.49
N SER A 840 -6.34 -20.63 -6.21
CA SER A 840 -6.96 -21.85 -5.66
C SER A 840 -6.89 -23.02 -6.66
N GLU A 841 -6.77 -22.75 -7.96
CA GLU A 841 -6.47 -23.73 -9.02
C GLU A 841 -5.08 -24.39 -8.91
N ILE A 842 -4.19 -23.89 -8.05
CA ILE A 842 -2.91 -24.51 -7.69
C ILE A 842 -2.71 -24.67 -6.17
N GLU A 843 -3.77 -24.52 -5.38
CA GLU A 843 -3.72 -24.47 -3.90
C GLU A 843 -2.76 -23.40 -3.35
N PHE A 844 -2.63 -22.27 -4.07
CA PHE A 844 -1.77 -21.16 -3.69
C PHE A 844 -2.09 -20.69 -2.26
N ARG A 845 -1.05 -20.62 -1.42
CA ARG A 845 -1.15 -20.16 -0.03
C ARG A 845 -2.11 -20.98 0.85
N LYS A 846 -2.45 -22.24 0.51
CA LYS A 846 -3.24 -23.12 1.39
C LYS A 846 -2.74 -23.13 2.84
N GLY A 847 -3.66 -23.05 3.80
CA GLY A 847 -3.33 -23.00 5.23
C GLY A 847 -2.55 -21.75 5.68
N ARG A 848 -2.44 -20.71 4.84
CA ARG A 848 -1.99 -19.39 5.27
C ARG A 848 -3.19 -18.54 5.68
N LYS A 849 -2.99 -17.73 6.72
CA LYS A 849 -3.94 -16.69 7.11
C LYS A 849 -4.24 -15.78 5.92
N ILE A 850 -5.52 -15.60 5.60
CA ILE A 850 -6.01 -14.89 4.42
C ILE A 850 -5.60 -13.42 4.47
N ASP A 851 -5.95 -12.76 5.58
CA ASP A 851 -5.50 -11.40 5.89
C ASP A 851 -5.07 -11.28 7.35
N CYS A 852 -4.01 -10.51 7.57
CA CYS A 852 -3.53 -10.12 8.89
C CYS A 852 -3.56 -8.59 9.09
N GLY A 853 -4.07 -7.84 8.11
CA GLY A 853 -3.94 -6.40 8.00
C GLY A 853 -2.47 -5.95 8.07
N PRO A 854 -2.18 -4.78 8.65
CA PRO A 854 -0.82 -4.29 8.82
C PRO A 854 0.04 -5.01 9.88
N SER A 855 -0.31 -6.22 10.33
CA SER A 855 0.47 -6.98 11.34
C SER A 855 1.46 -7.99 10.78
N CYS A 856 1.42 -8.28 9.47
CA CYS A 856 2.35 -9.20 8.82
C CYS A 856 2.47 -8.90 7.31
N PRO A 857 3.52 -9.39 6.61
CA PRO A 857 3.73 -9.04 5.21
C PRO A 857 2.75 -9.76 4.30
N LEU A 858 2.23 -9.08 3.27
CA LEU A 858 1.32 -9.64 2.27
C LEU A 858 1.89 -10.89 1.62
N ALA A 859 3.19 -10.90 1.31
CA ALA A 859 3.97 -12.04 0.86
C ALA A 859 3.92 -13.30 1.76
N THR A 860 3.30 -13.25 2.94
CA THR A 860 3.07 -14.40 3.83
C THR A 860 1.61 -14.87 3.89
N THR A 861 0.67 -14.05 3.41
CA THR A 861 -0.79 -14.23 3.57
C THR A 861 -1.46 -14.99 2.41
N GLY A 862 -2.77 -15.20 2.51
CA GLY A 862 -3.64 -15.66 1.41
C GLY A 862 -4.00 -14.61 0.36
N ARG A 863 -3.66 -13.33 0.60
CA ARG A 863 -3.72 -12.19 -0.36
C ARG A 863 -2.33 -11.83 -0.93
N ALA A 864 -1.39 -12.78 -0.90
CA ALA A 864 -0.06 -12.62 -1.47
C ALA A 864 -0.08 -12.38 -2.99
N TYR A 865 0.98 -11.74 -3.51
CA TYR A 865 1.17 -11.52 -4.94
C TYR A 865 1.21 -12.84 -5.73
N PHE A 866 0.48 -12.91 -6.85
CA PHE A 866 0.38 -14.12 -7.68
C PHE A 866 1.21 -14.08 -8.97
N GLY A 867 1.71 -12.91 -9.37
CA GLY A 867 2.27 -12.70 -10.71
C GLY A 867 3.40 -13.67 -11.06
N ASP A 868 4.21 -14.10 -10.08
CA ASP A 868 5.27 -15.08 -10.25
C ASP A 868 4.77 -16.43 -10.81
N HIS A 869 3.53 -16.83 -10.49
CA HIS A 869 2.88 -18.04 -10.99
C HIS A 869 2.24 -17.87 -12.37
N VAL A 870 1.98 -16.63 -12.81
CA VAL A 870 1.46 -16.30 -14.13
C VAL A 870 2.49 -15.61 -15.04
N ALA A 871 3.76 -15.55 -14.62
CA ALA A 871 4.87 -14.99 -15.37
C ALA A 871 5.14 -15.78 -16.67
N GLY A 872 5.42 -15.04 -17.75
CA GLY A 872 5.47 -15.56 -19.12
C GLY A 872 4.20 -15.25 -19.93
N SER A 873 4.02 -15.95 -21.05
CA SER A 873 2.91 -15.75 -21.98
C SER A 873 1.95 -16.95 -22.05
N VAL A 874 0.69 -16.67 -22.39
CA VAL A 874 -0.34 -17.67 -22.72
C VAL A 874 -1.06 -17.21 -23.98
N THR A 875 -1.39 -18.13 -24.87
CA THR A 875 -2.35 -17.90 -25.97
C THR A 875 -3.47 -18.91 -25.83
N ALA A 876 -4.70 -18.42 -25.68
CA ALA A 876 -5.91 -19.23 -25.62
C ALA A 876 -6.68 -19.10 -26.93
N SER A 877 -6.82 -20.19 -27.69
CA SER A 877 -7.60 -20.20 -28.93
C SER A 877 -9.12 -20.19 -28.66
N ASP A 878 -9.53 -20.73 -27.52
CA ASP A 878 -10.90 -20.68 -26.99
C ASP A 878 -10.86 -20.93 -25.45
N PHE A 879 -12.01 -20.84 -24.79
CA PHE A 879 -12.15 -21.19 -23.37
C PHE A 879 -11.70 -22.64 -23.10
N SER A 880 -10.84 -22.81 -22.10
CA SER A 880 -10.18 -24.09 -21.77
C SER A 880 -9.24 -24.63 -22.86
N GLN A 881 -8.90 -23.85 -23.89
CA GLN A 881 -8.04 -24.28 -25.01
C GLN A 881 -6.79 -23.41 -25.09
N VAL A 882 -5.71 -23.85 -24.43
CA VAL A 882 -4.39 -23.19 -24.52
C VAL A 882 -3.62 -23.76 -25.71
N SER A 883 -3.31 -22.91 -26.70
CA SER A 883 -2.54 -23.29 -27.88
C SER A 883 -1.03 -23.10 -27.70
N ALA A 884 -0.61 -22.16 -26.84
CA ALA A 884 0.78 -21.92 -26.49
C ALA A 884 0.90 -21.34 -25.06
N ALA A 885 1.99 -21.67 -24.36
CA ALA A 885 2.37 -21.04 -23.11
C ALA A 885 3.90 -21.07 -22.93
N SER A 886 4.45 -20.09 -22.21
CA SER A 886 5.88 -20.00 -21.89
C SER A 886 6.11 -19.48 -20.46
N GLY A 887 7.30 -19.68 -19.89
CA GLY A 887 7.62 -19.21 -18.53
C GLY A 887 6.92 -20.02 -17.42
N ALA A 888 6.79 -19.42 -16.23
CA ALA A 888 6.22 -20.06 -15.04
C ALA A 888 4.75 -20.47 -15.25
N VAL A 889 3.98 -19.67 -16.00
CA VAL A 889 2.58 -19.96 -16.29
C VAL A 889 2.40 -21.26 -17.08
N ALA A 890 3.38 -21.69 -17.87
CA ALA A 890 3.35 -22.99 -18.55
C ALA A 890 3.42 -24.17 -17.55
N THR A 891 4.07 -24.00 -16.39
CA THR A 891 4.09 -24.98 -15.29
C THR A 891 2.80 -24.93 -14.49
N THR A 892 2.29 -23.73 -14.19
CA THR A 892 0.98 -23.50 -13.56
C THR A 892 -0.14 -24.19 -14.34
N LEU A 893 -0.15 -24.03 -15.67
CA LEU A 893 -1.12 -24.65 -16.58
C LEU A 893 -1.02 -26.19 -16.68
N GLN A 894 -0.02 -26.83 -16.07
CA GLN A 894 0.13 -28.29 -16.00
C GLN A 894 -0.38 -28.89 -14.67
N GLN A 895 -0.75 -28.07 -13.68
CA GLN A 895 -1.16 -28.56 -12.37
C GLN A 895 -2.45 -29.41 -12.43
N PRO A 896 -2.61 -30.43 -11.56
CA PRO A 896 -3.76 -31.35 -11.60
C PRO A 896 -5.13 -30.66 -11.54
N LEU A 897 -5.29 -29.67 -10.67
CA LEU A 897 -6.52 -28.90 -10.51
C LEU A 897 -6.77 -27.95 -11.68
N VAL A 898 -5.73 -27.40 -12.31
CA VAL A 898 -5.88 -26.66 -13.56
C VAL A 898 -6.43 -27.55 -14.68
N LYS A 899 -5.91 -28.77 -14.84
CA LYS A 899 -6.46 -29.73 -15.82
C LYS A 899 -7.89 -30.16 -15.50
N HIS A 900 -8.22 -30.26 -14.22
CA HIS A 900 -9.57 -30.54 -13.75
C HIS A 900 -10.55 -29.41 -14.11
N VAL A 901 -10.25 -28.16 -13.71
CA VAL A 901 -11.14 -27.01 -13.95
C VAL A 901 -11.27 -26.68 -15.45
N GLN A 902 -10.19 -26.81 -16.23
CA GLN A 902 -10.23 -26.70 -17.70
C GLN A 902 -11.29 -27.64 -18.30
N ARG A 903 -11.31 -28.90 -17.85
CA ARG A 903 -12.25 -29.90 -18.37
C ARG A 903 -13.66 -29.79 -17.78
N LEU A 904 -13.81 -29.41 -16.51
CA LEU A 904 -15.12 -29.07 -15.93
C LEU A 904 -15.78 -27.91 -16.71
N ASN A 905 -15.01 -26.89 -17.09
CA ASN A 905 -15.46 -25.80 -17.94
C ASN A 905 -15.92 -26.29 -19.33
N GLN A 906 -15.18 -27.21 -19.97
CA GLN A 906 -15.60 -27.83 -21.25
C GLN A 906 -16.92 -28.62 -21.09
N ILE A 907 -17.02 -29.46 -20.06
CA ILE A 907 -18.21 -30.28 -19.79
C ILE A 907 -19.43 -29.39 -19.49
N ARG A 908 -19.29 -28.40 -18.60
CA ARG A 908 -20.38 -27.46 -18.26
C ARG A 908 -20.82 -26.67 -19.49
N ARG A 909 -19.89 -26.17 -20.32
CA ARG A 909 -20.21 -25.34 -21.50
C ARG A 909 -20.95 -26.10 -22.60
N ALA A 910 -20.73 -27.40 -22.73
CA ALA A 910 -21.39 -28.23 -23.74
C ALA A 910 -22.77 -28.82 -23.32
N ILE A 911 -23.15 -28.70 -22.05
CA ILE A 911 -24.35 -29.35 -21.50
C ILE A 911 -25.26 -28.27 -20.87
N PRO A 912 -26.27 -27.74 -21.58
CA PRO A 912 -27.13 -26.66 -21.09
C PRO A 912 -27.79 -26.94 -19.73
N ALA A 913 -28.12 -28.20 -19.44
CA ALA A 913 -28.65 -28.61 -18.16
C ALA A 913 -27.72 -28.29 -16.97
N LEU A 914 -26.40 -28.32 -17.16
CA LEU A 914 -25.44 -27.98 -16.11
C LEU A 914 -25.34 -26.47 -15.90
N GLN A 915 -25.43 -25.67 -16.96
CA GLN A 915 -25.37 -24.21 -16.92
C GLN A 915 -26.60 -23.59 -16.24
N THR A 916 -27.78 -23.79 -16.84
CA THR A 916 -29.01 -23.04 -16.52
C THR A 916 -30.17 -23.94 -16.08
N GLY A 917 -29.93 -25.24 -15.92
CA GLY A 917 -30.97 -26.21 -15.62
C GLY A 917 -31.40 -26.26 -14.17
N GLN A 918 -32.68 -26.53 -13.94
CA GLN A 918 -33.24 -26.95 -12.66
C GLN A 918 -32.68 -28.33 -12.25
N TYR A 919 -32.79 -28.69 -10.97
CA TYR A 919 -32.32 -29.98 -10.45
C TYR A 919 -33.41 -30.77 -9.71
N SER A 920 -33.20 -32.07 -9.53
CA SER A 920 -34.01 -32.90 -8.62
C SER A 920 -33.18 -34.04 -8.03
N THR A 921 -33.48 -34.41 -6.79
CA THR A 921 -32.95 -35.60 -6.10
C THR A 921 -34.00 -36.72 -5.97
N GLU A 922 -35.18 -36.56 -6.58
CA GLU A 922 -36.26 -37.55 -6.51
C GLU A 922 -35.93 -38.80 -7.34
N GLY A 923 -36.15 -39.98 -6.77
CA GLY A 923 -35.88 -41.26 -7.44
C GLY A 923 -34.39 -41.46 -7.72
N ILE A 924 -33.54 -41.20 -6.74
CA ILE A 924 -32.08 -41.36 -6.83
C ILE A 924 -31.54 -42.05 -5.58
N SER A 925 -30.66 -43.03 -5.75
CA SER A 925 -29.76 -43.52 -4.70
C SER A 925 -28.36 -42.91 -4.87
N GLY A 926 -27.64 -42.69 -3.76
CA GLY A 926 -26.31 -42.08 -3.75
C GLY A 926 -26.29 -40.76 -2.96
N GLY A 927 -25.13 -40.40 -2.40
CA GLY A 927 -24.99 -39.23 -1.52
C GLY A 927 -24.95 -37.90 -2.28
N MET A 928 -24.00 -37.74 -3.20
CA MET A 928 -23.91 -36.59 -4.11
C MET A 928 -24.37 -37.00 -5.51
N ALA A 929 -25.68 -37.19 -5.67
CA ALA A 929 -26.29 -37.55 -6.95
C ALA A 929 -27.59 -36.78 -7.19
N PHE A 930 -27.77 -36.28 -8.42
CA PHE A 930 -28.90 -35.45 -8.80
C PHE A 930 -29.17 -35.50 -10.33
N LYS A 931 -30.41 -35.20 -10.70
CA LYS A 931 -30.85 -34.95 -12.09
C LYS A 931 -30.72 -33.46 -12.37
N ARG A 932 -30.39 -33.07 -13.61
CA ARG A 932 -30.48 -31.70 -14.13
C ARG A 932 -31.30 -31.68 -15.41
N ARG A 933 -32.16 -30.67 -15.60
CA ARG A 933 -32.83 -30.41 -16.88
C ARG A 933 -32.90 -28.94 -17.21
N TYR A 934 -32.75 -28.61 -18.50
CA TYR A 934 -33.06 -27.30 -19.05
C TYR A 934 -33.85 -27.48 -20.35
N THR A 935 -35.00 -26.80 -20.48
CA THR A 935 -35.71 -26.70 -21.75
C THR A 935 -35.93 -25.25 -22.17
N SER A 936 -35.67 -24.95 -23.45
CA SER A 936 -35.89 -23.63 -24.04
C SER A 936 -35.86 -23.71 -25.56
N GLY A 937 -36.94 -23.28 -26.23
CA GLY A 937 -37.09 -23.42 -27.67
C GLY A 937 -36.95 -24.88 -28.11
N THR A 938 -35.98 -25.16 -28.98
CA THR A 938 -35.63 -26.52 -29.44
C THR A 938 -34.64 -27.26 -28.52
N THR A 939 -34.15 -26.63 -27.45
CA THR A 939 -33.23 -27.26 -26.50
C THR A 939 -34.03 -28.06 -25.47
N ASP A 940 -33.74 -29.36 -25.37
CA ASP A 940 -34.08 -30.19 -24.21
C ASP A 940 -32.82 -30.95 -23.79
N SER A 941 -32.22 -30.52 -22.69
CA SER A 941 -31.01 -31.11 -22.13
C SER A 941 -31.35 -31.75 -20.79
N PHE A 942 -31.19 -33.06 -20.68
CA PHE A 942 -31.41 -33.83 -19.45
C PHE A 942 -30.16 -34.63 -19.08
N ALA A 943 -29.68 -34.47 -17.86
CA ALA A 943 -28.42 -35.05 -17.38
C ALA A 943 -28.57 -35.69 -15.99
N LEU A 944 -27.87 -36.81 -15.78
CA LEU A 944 -27.78 -37.54 -14.52
C LEU A 944 -26.35 -37.40 -14.00
N VAL A 945 -26.18 -36.79 -12.82
CA VAL A 945 -24.87 -36.47 -12.24
C VAL A 945 -24.67 -37.23 -10.94
N THR A 946 -23.53 -37.93 -10.82
CA THR A 946 -23.04 -38.41 -9.52
C THR A 946 -21.55 -38.11 -9.34
N ILE A 947 -21.18 -37.70 -8.13
CA ILE A 947 -19.83 -37.27 -7.76
C ILE A 947 -19.31 -38.21 -6.67
N SER A 948 -18.10 -38.72 -6.86
CA SER A 948 -17.34 -39.65 -6.00
C SER A 948 -17.97 -41.02 -5.71
N GLY A 949 -19.25 -41.05 -5.32
CA GLY A 949 -20.03 -42.26 -5.07
C GLY A 949 -20.77 -42.79 -6.30
N GLY A 950 -21.32 -44.00 -6.19
CA GLY A 950 -22.21 -44.57 -7.19
C GLY A 950 -23.65 -44.10 -6.99
N ALA A 951 -24.47 -44.23 -8.02
CA ALA A 951 -25.87 -43.82 -7.99
C ALA A 951 -26.78 -44.72 -8.83
N THR A 952 -28.06 -44.80 -8.46
CA THR A 952 -29.12 -45.39 -9.30
C THR A 952 -30.25 -44.40 -9.45
N TYR A 953 -30.59 -44.07 -10.68
CA TYR A 953 -31.66 -43.14 -11.03
C TYR A 953 -32.88 -43.94 -11.49
N THR A 954 -34.05 -43.66 -10.94
CA THR A 954 -35.32 -44.29 -11.30
C THR A 954 -36.32 -43.24 -11.79
N GLY A 955 -37.35 -43.71 -12.51
CA GLY A 955 -38.37 -42.88 -13.12
C GLY A 955 -37.84 -41.93 -14.20
N ILE A 956 -36.63 -42.15 -14.73
CA ILE A 956 -36.02 -41.28 -15.74
C ILE A 956 -36.62 -41.54 -17.14
N PRO A 957 -36.57 -40.58 -18.08
CA PRO A 957 -36.95 -40.82 -19.46
C PRO A 957 -36.17 -41.97 -20.09
N ASN A 958 -36.85 -42.81 -20.87
CA ASN A 958 -36.21 -43.83 -21.71
C ASN A 958 -35.42 -43.17 -22.85
N GLY A 959 -34.37 -43.84 -23.32
CA GLY A 959 -33.52 -43.37 -24.41
C GLY A 959 -32.05 -43.75 -24.23
N THR A 960 -31.18 -43.21 -25.09
CA THR A 960 -29.74 -43.45 -25.03
C THR A 960 -29.09 -42.36 -24.19
N TYR A 961 -28.45 -42.73 -23.09
CA TYR A 961 -27.65 -41.84 -22.26
C TYR A 961 -26.17 -42.05 -22.56
N THR A 962 -25.42 -40.96 -22.68
CA THR A 962 -23.97 -41.01 -22.90
C THR A 962 -23.26 -40.20 -21.82
N ASP A 963 -22.28 -40.81 -21.15
CA ASP A 963 -21.47 -40.15 -20.13
C ASP A 963 -20.47 -39.18 -20.77
N ALA A 964 -20.58 -37.90 -20.44
CA ALA A 964 -19.67 -36.86 -20.90
C ALA A 964 -18.22 -37.04 -20.41
N VAL A 965 -18.01 -37.79 -19.32
CA VAL A 965 -16.69 -38.00 -18.73
C VAL A 965 -15.93 -39.14 -19.41
N THR A 966 -16.53 -40.31 -19.54
CA THR A 966 -15.87 -41.51 -20.11
C THR A 966 -16.22 -41.76 -21.58
N GLY A 967 -17.39 -41.33 -22.04
CA GLY A 967 -17.99 -41.74 -23.31
C GLY A 967 -18.82 -43.04 -23.24
N ASP A 968 -19.01 -43.61 -22.04
CA ASP A 968 -19.85 -44.80 -21.85
C ASP A 968 -21.31 -44.54 -22.28
N VAL A 969 -21.91 -45.50 -22.98
CA VAL A 969 -23.26 -45.42 -23.57
C VAL A 969 -24.17 -46.43 -22.89
N LYS A 970 -25.36 -45.99 -22.47
CA LYS A 970 -26.38 -46.80 -21.80
C LYS A 970 -27.75 -46.56 -22.42
N THR A 971 -28.40 -47.61 -22.90
CA THR A 971 -29.78 -47.55 -23.38
C THR A 971 -30.73 -47.90 -22.24
N VAL A 972 -31.64 -46.98 -21.90
CA VAL A 972 -32.64 -47.12 -20.83
C VAL A 972 -34.01 -47.39 -21.45
N SER A 973 -34.65 -48.49 -21.05
CA SER A 973 -35.97 -48.93 -21.52
C SER A 973 -37.01 -49.12 -20.41
N ASN A 974 -36.56 -49.18 -19.15
CA ASN A 974 -37.37 -49.38 -17.94
C ASN A 974 -37.32 -48.17 -16.98
N GLY A 975 -36.92 -46.99 -17.48
CA GLY A 975 -36.77 -45.77 -16.70
C GLY A 975 -35.76 -45.88 -15.54
N THR A 976 -34.77 -46.78 -15.61
CA THR A 976 -33.76 -46.98 -14.56
C THR A 976 -32.34 -47.02 -15.16
N LEU A 977 -31.39 -46.35 -14.49
CA LEU A 977 -29.96 -46.40 -14.84
C LEU A 977 -29.11 -46.44 -13.55
N SER A 978 -28.19 -47.39 -13.46
CA SER A 978 -27.23 -47.51 -12.34
C SER A 978 -25.80 -47.23 -12.79
N VAL A 979 -25.04 -46.52 -11.95
CA VAL A 979 -23.67 -46.08 -12.18
C VAL A 979 -22.80 -46.49 -10.99
N GLY A 980 -21.68 -47.17 -11.26
CA GLY A 980 -20.67 -47.49 -10.24
C GLY A 980 -19.95 -46.24 -9.72
N ALA A 981 -19.34 -46.32 -8.54
CA ALA A 981 -18.63 -45.18 -7.95
C ALA A 981 -17.42 -44.76 -8.82
N PRO A 982 -17.32 -43.48 -9.25
CA PRO A 982 -16.19 -42.99 -10.02
C PRO A 982 -14.93 -42.73 -9.16
N GLY A 983 -15.07 -42.70 -7.82
CA GLY A 983 -13.97 -42.43 -6.88
C GLY A 983 -13.77 -40.94 -6.60
N LYS A 984 -13.11 -40.61 -5.48
CA LYS A 984 -12.99 -39.23 -4.97
C LYS A 984 -12.46 -38.26 -6.03
N GLY A 985 -13.07 -37.07 -6.12
CA GLY A 985 -12.71 -36.04 -7.09
C GLY A 985 -13.12 -36.32 -8.54
N ASN A 986 -13.76 -37.48 -8.81
CA ASN A 986 -14.27 -37.85 -10.12
C ASN A 986 -15.81 -37.82 -10.11
N LEU A 987 -16.41 -37.73 -11.29
CA LEU A 987 -17.86 -37.70 -11.47
C LEU A 987 -18.27 -38.43 -12.75
N ARG A 988 -19.58 -38.61 -12.94
CA ARG A 988 -20.22 -39.08 -14.18
C ARG A 988 -21.35 -38.13 -14.55
N VAL A 989 -21.51 -37.81 -15.83
CA VAL A 989 -22.63 -37.00 -16.35
C VAL A 989 -23.26 -37.73 -17.54
N TYR A 990 -24.23 -38.58 -17.25
CA TYR A 990 -25.00 -39.27 -18.29
C TYR A 990 -26.05 -38.33 -18.87
N VAL A 991 -25.84 -37.87 -20.10
CA VAL A 991 -26.74 -36.96 -20.80
C VAL A 991 -27.62 -37.75 -21.78
N LEU A 992 -28.94 -37.55 -21.73
CA LEU A 992 -29.88 -38.12 -22.68
C LEU A 992 -29.61 -37.57 -24.08
N ASN A 993 -29.36 -38.46 -25.04
CA ASN A 993 -28.89 -38.15 -26.39
C ASN A 993 -27.62 -37.26 -26.38
N GLY A 994 -26.73 -37.53 -25.42
CA GLY A 994 -25.57 -36.69 -25.10
C GLY A 994 -24.47 -36.62 -26.18
N PRO A 995 -23.60 -35.60 -26.12
CA PRO A 995 -22.59 -35.29 -27.14
C PRO A 995 -21.39 -36.26 -27.19
N GLY A 996 -21.40 -37.35 -26.40
CA GLY A 996 -20.23 -38.20 -26.22
C GLY A 996 -19.24 -37.66 -25.17
N ARG A 997 -18.04 -38.24 -25.15
CA ARG A 997 -16.96 -37.84 -24.25
C ARG A 997 -16.48 -36.43 -24.59
N ILE A 998 -16.40 -35.56 -23.58
CA ILE A 998 -15.89 -34.20 -23.71
C ILE A 998 -14.49 -34.11 -23.09
N GLY A 999 -13.52 -33.62 -23.86
CA GLY A 999 -12.15 -33.39 -23.42
C GLY A 999 -11.33 -34.65 -23.11
N THR A 1000 -10.04 -34.44 -22.87
CA THR A 1000 -9.06 -35.50 -22.58
C THR A 1000 -9.07 -35.88 -21.09
N ALA A 1001 -8.80 -37.15 -20.75
CA ALA A 1001 -8.69 -37.55 -19.34
C ALA A 1001 -7.49 -36.88 -18.66
N GLY A 1002 -7.68 -36.46 -17.41
CA GLY A 1002 -6.63 -35.89 -16.56
C GLY A 1002 -6.38 -36.76 -15.32
N PRO A 1003 -5.74 -36.19 -14.28
CA PRO A 1003 -5.62 -36.84 -12.97
C PRO A 1003 -6.98 -37.16 -12.34
N TYR A 1004 -7.99 -36.33 -12.64
CA TYR A 1004 -9.40 -36.50 -12.29
C TYR A 1004 -10.26 -36.59 -13.56
N LEU A 1005 -11.56 -36.85 -13.38
CA LEU A 1005 -12.54 -37.08 -14.45
C LEU A 1005 -12.17 -38.28 -15.34
N LYS A 1006 -11.68 -39.37 -14.74
CA LYS A 1006 -11.25 -40.58 -15.47
C LYS A 1006 -12.42 -41.43 -15.94
#